data_AF-A0A8H2E0L7-F1
#
_entry.id   AF-A0A8H2E0L7-F1
#
_cell.length_a   1.000
_cell.length_b   1.000
_cell.length_c   1.000
_cell.angle_alpha   90.00
_cell.angle_beta   90.00
_cell.angle_gamma   90.00
#
_symmetry.space_group_name_H-M   'P 1'
#
loop_
_entity.id
_entity.type
_entity.pdbx_description
1 polymer ?
#
loop_
_entity_poly.entity_id
_entity_poly.type
_entity_poly.pdbx_seq_one_letter_code
_entity_poly.pdbx_strand_id
1 'polypeptide(L)'
;MSVISLQTGGNVANHSYDYGDPDGDAVDILPNPVKYLSSPIGTNTNPLVSIKEFTIARKPVPLPVPPPPPPPLPLNESLSELGDGQGLPVELPAPENPDEPLECGECEESGPYLKCMVCNLCQVAYCEPCWPKIAAHKVGKKGLKGIRKQVHEPIDPVIERKLEKILEPQVGEEDQEALHRQDEETAWFAVIKDNKDKLVFQDLGRYGEIVSGLNEETYPALVSFVGSTGSGKSTLIRMLMELDYPGEVPHETPVVQSAACFSTVPTSGDVHLFCDPHTYKTENRHPILYADCEGLEGGERTPLGSRTHKREKIRKAVSERISGAKQDTKSFFARRGRDNAMQQNSKRELKWAINDATKRREYIVSELYPRILFTFSDVVVFVLQEKNKLENAIERLLIWATAALEKSSNQPVLPRAIIALNPLPSEVPDIFWAADTATKQVLHEANIEFSKNPKFIPFIRHWKGRDKNVETIEDLLKLYYDDMRVVGIPRKGRSNLIKQQVSQLYREIKTSVQRSHRMKRERRMLMNSKALQFHLQSAYDHFANSLSTSFDFVKSTFAHSPIPPNFGGSILKLILNVRKNTTKMIEEGKPVAGTVEKILESVAPMIASCILLDAARQQIPGTASHIFPEYKHSCDNAFKDFYEQHLECAYRSPRDPKVRCVNYRAGHKSKGHQDSSGKIIATGDYTASLDLDYISTFGKLILESLDSMVTKSRVGQGSGESETREEEATLVASLHKNDYMVPLYKGFGGGTNFISHTACLVCLFHSPEHHLNCGHVICTPCLQTYGTIQAGCIAIQICPMHPDDKTYQSSQLFTVKPPSAGVRVLSLDGGGVRGLSQLIFLEGLENTLGFDFRMTSFFDLIVGTSTGGHIALGLVTENWSITDCIEQFKKFCRKSFSKRKLGNLLGIQDLVGAKYKYKREPLENVLIKAFSTSDYLFGGTKRTITKSSSGPAPKVAVTTASSTGKVIVLGNYNHVDTRSAFYEFSRSEIPENEFRTWEA
;
A
#
# COMPACT_ATOMS: atom_id res chain seq x y z
N MET A 1 11.90 -19.09 12.29
CA MET A 1 12.37 -20.19 11.41
C MET A 1 12.36 -21.45 12.26
N SER A 2 11.82 -22.56 11.75
CA SER A 2 11.76 -23.81 12.49
C SER A 2 12.63 -24.84 11.77
N VAL A 3 13.65 -25.37 12.43
CA VAL A 3 14.64 -26.28 11.84
C VAL A 3 14.63 -27.60 12.59
N ILE A 4 14.50 -28.70 11.85
CA ILE A 4 14.75 -30.06 12.35
C ILE A 4 16.09 -30.51 11.76
N SER A 5 17.09 -30.75 12.60
CA SER A 5 18.41 -31.23 12.19
C SER A 5 18.63 -32.65 12.72
N LEU A 6 18.91 -33.58 11.82
CA LEU A 6 19.23 -34.97 12.14
C LEU A 6 20.73 -35.22 11.98
N GLN A 7 21.46 -35.14 13.09
CA GLN A 7 22.91 -35.38 13.12
C GLN A 7 23.21 -36.83 13.48
N THR A 8 24.13 -37.45 12.75
CA THR A 8 24.59 -38.81 13.07
C THR A 8 25.88 -38.71 13.89
N GLY A 9 25.75 -38.69 15.21
CA GLY A 9 26.85 -38.46 16.16
C GLY A 9 28.14 -39.24 15.82
N GLY A 10 29.23 -38.50 15.65
CA GLY A 10 30.59 -39.01 15.55
C GLY A 10 31.56 -37.97 16.09
N ASN A 11 32.38 -38.36 17.06
CA ASN A 11 33.47 -37.54 17.61
C ASN A 11 34.33 -36.95 16.50
N VAL A 12 34.19 -35.65 16.26
CA VAL A 12 35.24 -34.84 15.66
C VAL A 12 35.94 -34.18 16.84
N ALA A 13 37.25 -34.42 16.95
CA ALA A 13 38.10 -33.85 17.98
C ALA A 13 37.89 -32.32 18.07
N ASN A 14 37.89 -31.82 19.31
CA ASN A 14 37.89 -30.41 19.67
C ASN A 14 38.82 -29.59 18.75
N HIS A 15 38.23 -28.81 17.86
CA HIS A 15 38.72 -27.48 17.54
C HIS A 15 37.54 -26.52 17.70
N SER A 16 37.43 -25.99 18.91
CA SER A 16 36.69 -24.77 19.18
C SER A 16 37.28 -23.65 18.32
N TYR A 17 36.55 -23.21 17.30
CA TYR A 17 36.76 -21.87 16.77
C TYR A 17 36.01 -20.92 17.69
N ASP A 18 36.80 -20.21 18.48
CA ASP A 18 36.41 -19.12 19.35
C ASP A 18 35.87 -17.98 18.47
N TYR A 19 34.55 -17.77 18.48
CA TYR A 19 33.96 -16.53 17.97
C TYR A 19 33.92 -15.55 19.14
N GLY A 20 34.97 -14.75 19.27
CA GLY A 20 34.93 -13.55 20.09
C GLY A 20 34.05 -12.51 19.41
N ASP A 21 32.98 -12.10 20.09
CA ASP A 21 32.28 -10.84 19.85
C ASP A 21 32.56 -9.94 21.06
N PRO A 22 33.14 -8.73 20.89
CA PRO A 22 33.30 -7.78 21.98
C PRO A 22 32.01 -6.97 22.16
N ASP A 23 31.60 -6.82 23.42
CA ASP A 23 30.55 -5.93 23.93
C ASP A 23 29.09 -6.41 23.80
N GLY A 24 28.58 -6.96 24.91
CA GLY A 24 27.14 -7.11 25.13
C GLY A 24 26.82 -7.94 26.39
N ASP A 25 26.48 -7.25 27.49
CA ASP A 25 26.09 -7.83 28.77
C ASP A 25 25.00 -8.93 28.64
N ALA A 26 25.34 -10.16 29.04
CA ALA A 26 24.40 -11.27 29.13
C ALA A 26 23.73 -11.29 30.51
N VAL A 27 22.41 -11.10 30.52
CA VAL A 27 21.54 -11.38 31.68
C VAL A 27 21.17 -12.86 31.65
N ASP A 28 21.62 -13.60 32.66
CA ASP A 28 21.29 -15.01 32.90
C ASP A 28 19.81 -15.21 33.26
N ILE A 29 19.05 -15.90 32.39
CA ILE A 29 17.82 -16.61 32.78
C ILE A 29 17.76 -17.94 32.02
N LEU A 30 18.21 -19.03 32.67
CA LEU A 30 17.94 -20.41 32.27
C LEU A 30 16.76 -20.96 33.10
N PRO A 31 15.78 -21.67 32.49
CA PRO A 31 14.96 -22.63 33.22
C PRO A 31 15.53 -24.06 33.10
N ASN A 32 15.52 -24.76 34.24
CA ASN A 32 16.06 -26.09 34.50
C ASN A 32 15.65 -27.21 33.50
N PRO A 33 16.52 -28.22 33.29
CA PRO A 33 16.21 -29.42 32.50
C PRO A 33 15.43 -30.46 33.32
N VAL A 34 14.32 -30.95 32.78
CA VAL A 34 13.57 -32.09 33.34
C VAL A 34 14.29 -33.39 32.99
N LYS A 35 14.69 -34.15 34.01
CA LYS A 35 15.29 -35.48 33.92
C LYS A 35 14.27 -36.52 33.41
N TYR A 36 14.60 -37.21 32.32
CA TYR A 36 13.93 -38.47 31.95
C TYR A 36 14.47 -39.61 32.81
N LEU A 37 13.59 -40.23 33.61
CA LEU A 37 13.84 -41.51 34.26
C LEU A 37 13.43 -42.65 33.32
N SER A 38 14.36 -43.59 33.15
CA SER A 38 14.19 -44.86 32.46
C SER A 38 13.70 -45.95 33.43
N SER A 39 12.71 -46.75 33.03
CA SER A 39 12.58 -48.16 33.46
C SER A 39 11.65 -48.96 32.52
N PRO A 40 11.76 -50.31 32.47
CA PRO A 40 11.48 -51.11 31.27
C PRO A 40 10.23 -52.01 31.33
N ILE A 41 9.76 -52.38 30.12
CA ILE A 41 9.09 -53.63 29.68
C ILE A 41 7.94 -54.21 30.53
N GLY A 42 6.76 -54.32 29.91
CA GLY A 42 5.67 -55.21 30.33
C GLY A 42 4.65 -55.44 29.21
N THR A 43 4.56 -56.68 28.73
CA THR A 43 3.71 -57.20 27.65
C THR A 43 2.24 -57.38 28.05
N ASN A 44 1.26 -57.01 27.21
CA ASN A 44 0.08 -57.85 26.88
C ASN A 44 -0.90 -57.21 25.85
N THR A 45 -1.05 -57.91 24.72
CA THR A 45 -2.27 -58.25 23.95
C THR A 45 -3.49 -57.29 23.87
N ASN A 46 -3.67 -56.65 22.69
CA ASN A 46 -4.83 -56.60 21.77
C ASN A 46 -6.31 -56.41 22.27
N PRO A 47 -7.24 -55.91 21.40
CA PRO A 47 -7.43 -54.54 20.90
C PRO A 47 -8.90 -54.06 21.16
N LEU A 48 -9.27 -52.80 20.84
CA LEU A 48 -10.60 -52.33 20.33
C LEU A 48 -10.91 -50.86 20.66
N VAL A 49 -11.75 -50.28 19.79
CA VAL A 49 -12.47 -48.98 19.82
C VAL A 49 -11.71 -47.83 19.14
N SER A 50 -11.82 -47.70 17.81
CA SER A 50 -12.90 -47.08 17.01
C SER A 50 -12.86 -45.55 17.01
N ILE A 51 -12.35 -45.03 15.89
CA ILE A 51 -12.43 -43.64 15.43
C ILE A 51 -13.87 -43.39 14.99
N LYS A 52 -14.59 -42.51 15.68
CA LYS A 52 -15.73 -41.75 15.17
C LYS A 52 -15.92 -40.46 15.98
N GLU A 53 -16.20 -39.38 15.27
CA GLU A 53 -16.84 -38.12 15.72
C GLU A 53 -15.96 -37.05 16.39
N PHE A 54 -15.41 -36.15 15.57
CA PHE A 54 -15.26 -34.73 15.92
C PHE A 54 -16.25 -33.91 15.09
N THR A 55 -17.49 -33.83 15.59
CA THR A 55 -18.54 -32.91 15.12
C THR A 55 -18.62 -31.77 16.13
N ILE A 56 -18.24 -30.55 15.73
CA ILE A 56 -18.35 -29.36 16.59
C ILE A 56 -19.82 -28.94 16.64
N ALA A 57 -20.50 -29.27 17.74
CA ALA A 57 -21.87 -28.82 18.01
C ALA A 57 -21.87 -27.37 18.53
N ARG A 58 -22.53 -26.47 17.79
CA ARG A 58 -22.91 -25.13 18.26
C ARG A 58 -24.14 -25.26 19.18
N LYS A 59 -24.04 -24.81 20.44
CA LYS A 59 -25.19 -24.66 21.34
C LYS A 59 -25.92 -23.33 21.07
N PRO A 60 -27.26 -23.28 21.07
CA PRO A 60 -28.04 -22.04 21.08
C PRO A 60 -28.17 -21.48 22.50
N VAL A 61 -28.09 -20.15 22.61
CA VAL A 61 -28.30 -19.38 23.86
C VAL A 61 -29.76 -18.90 23.93
N PRO A 62 -30.45 -18.93 25.10
CA PRO A 62 -31.83 -18.47 25.24
C PRO A 62 -31.94 -16.94 25.39
N LEU A 63 -33.04 -16.38 24.88
CA LEU A 63 -33.44 -14.96 25.03
C LEU A 63 -33.96 -14.66 26.46
N PRO A 64 -33.72 -13.46 27.01
CA PRO A 64 -34.29 -13.04 28.29
C PRO A 64 -35.72 -12.48 28.16
N VAL A 65 -36.54 -12.77 29.17
CA VAL A 65 -37.93 -12.34 29.38
C VAL A 65 -37.96 -10.94 30.02
N PRO A 66 -38.91 -10.05 29.67
CA PRO A 66 -39.01 -8.72 30.27
C PRO A 66 -39.59 -8.73 31.70
N PRO A 67 -39.18 -7.79 32.57
CA PRO A 67 -39.72 -7.64 33.93
C PRO A 67 -41.09 -6.94 33.97
N PRO A 68 -41.88 -7.12 35.05
CA PRO A 68 -43.25 -6.61 35.19
C PRO A 68 -43.31 -5.09 35.51
N PRO A 69 -44.46 -4.43 35.27
CA PRO A 69 -44.63 -3.00 35.45
C PRO A 69 -44.75 -2.56 36.93
N PRO A 70 -44.35 -1.32 37.27
CA PRO A 70 -44.49 -0.74 38.61
C PRO A 70 -45.93 -0.31 38.95
N PRO A 71 -46.27 -0.18 40.25
CA PRO A 71 -47.62 0.06 40.75
C PRO A 71 -48.10 1.53 40.59
N PRO A 72 -49.42 1.80 40.68
CA PRO A 72 -49.99 3.12 40.44
C PRO A 72 -49.76 4.08 41.62
N LEU A 73 -49.53 5.36 41.30
CA LEU A 73 -49.52 6.48 42.25
C LEU A 73 -50.95 7.04 42.45
N PRO A 74 -51.26 7.59 43.63
CA PRO A 74 -52.62 8.00 44.01
C PRO A 74 -53.04 9.36 43.43
N LEU A 75 -54.36 9.48 43.25
CA LEU A 75 -55.14 10.64 42.80
C LEU A 75 -55.39 11.68 43.92
N ASN A 76 -55.75 12.88 43.47
CA ASN A 76 -56.29 14.07 44.15
C ASN A 76 -55.24 14.99 44.79
N GLU A 77 -55.34 16.33 44.69
CA GLU A 77 -56.54 17.17 44.79
C GLU A 77 -56.42 18.54 44.07
N SER A 78 -57.58 19.07 43.68
CA SER A 78 -57.91 20.36 43.05
C SER A 78 -57.50 21.64 43.81
N LEU A 79 -57.29 22.75 43.08
CA LEU A 79 -57.85 24.09 43.40
C LEU A 79 -57.70 25.09 42.24
N SER A 80 -58.61 26.05 42.24
CA SER A 80 -59.16 26.83 41.13
C SER A 80 -58.73 28.30 41.11
N GLU A 81 -58.72 28.87 39.90
CA GLU A 81 -59.22 30.21 39.51
C GLU A 81 -58.48 31.55 39.77
N LEU A 82 -58.40 32.31 38.65
CA LEU A 82 -58.53 33.77 38.43
C LEU A 82 -57.31 34.72 38.50
N GLY A 83 -57.09 35.44 37.38
CA GLY A 83 -56.55 36.80 37.39
C GLY A 83 -55.74 37.24 36.15
N ASP A 84 -56.36 38.00 35.25
CA ASP A 84 -55.78 38.66 34.07
C ASP A 84 -54.58 39.58 34.35
N GLY A 85 -53.66 39.70 33.37
CA GLY A 85 -52.69 40.81 33.31
C GLY A 85 -51.68 40.71 32.16
N GLN A 86 -51.83 41.58 31.17
CA GLN A 86 -50.93 41.75 30.00
C GLN A 86 -49.44 41.95 30.40
N GLY A 87 -48.52 41.24 29.73
CA GLY A 87 -47.09 41.53 29.83
C GLY A 87 -46.17 40.66 28.95
N LEU A 88 -45.60 41.27 27.89
CA LEU A 88 -44.40 40.89 27.11
C LEU A 88 -44.44 39.54 26.35
N PRO A 89 -43.67 39.37 25.25
CA PRO A 89 -43.59 38.08 24.56
C PRO A 89 -42.87 37.10 25.48
N VAL A 90 -43.64 36.16 26.03
CA VAL A 90 -43.11 35.01 26.77
C VAL A 90 -42.44 34.10 25.74
N GLU A 91 -41.14 33.88 25.87
CA GLU A 91 -40.49 32.72 25.23
C GLU A 91 -41.22 31.47 25.72
N LEU A 92 -41.82 30.72 24.80
CA LEU A 92 -42.46 29.45 25.13
C LEU A 92 -41.38 28.51 25.72
N PRO A 93 -41.64 27.83 26.85
CA PRO A 93 -40.72 26.82 27.37
C PRO A 93 -40.56 25.73 26.32
N ALA A 94 -39.30 25.36 26.02
CA ALA A 94 -39.01 24.25 25.15
C ALA A 94 -39.62 22.95 25.74
N PRO A 95 -40.32 22.12 24.94
CA PRO A 95 -40.87 20.87 25.44
C PRO A 95 -39.76 19.94 25.93
N GLU A 96 -39.96 19.32 27.10
CA GLU A 96 -38.98 18.45 27.78
C GLU A 96 -38.72 17.12 27.03
N ASN A 97 -39.49 16.79 25.99
CA ASN A 97 -39.39 15.54 25.24
C ASN A 97 -39.33 15.76 23.70
N PRO A 98 -38.27 15.32 23.00
CA PRO A 98 -38.05 15.68 21.59
C PRO A 98 -38.99 15.02 20.57
N ASP A 99 -39.71 13.98 20.96
CA ASP A 99 -40.63 13.20 20.11
C ASP A 99 -42.12 13.58 20.31
N GLU A 100 -42.41 14.62 21.10
CA GLU A 100 -43.79 15.07 21.28
C GLU A 100 -44.28 15.80 20.01
N PRO A 101 -45.38 15.34 19.38
CA PRO A 101 -45.87 15.96 18.15
C PRO A 101 -46.37 17.39 18.43
N LEU A 102 -45.80 18.37 17.73
CA LEU A 102 -46.22 19.77 17.85
C LEU A 102 -47.70 19.92 17.51
N GLU A 103 -48.42 20.62 18.38
CA GLU A 103 -49.82 20.98 18.16
C GLU A 103 -49.92 22.14 17.17
N CYS A 104 -50.84 22.03 16.20
CA CYS A 104 -51.08 23.08 15.22
C CYS A 104 -51.84 24.24 15.89
N GLY A 105 -51.25 25.43 15.95
CA GLY A 105 -51.88 26.63 16.55
C GLY A 105 -53.09 27.21 15.80
N GLU A 106 -53.62 26.50 14.79
CA GLU A 106 -54.85 26.88 14.07
C GLU A 106 -55.95 25.81 14.19
N CYS A 107 -55.60 24.52 14.14
CA CYS A 107 -56.57 23.43 14.24
C CYS A 107 -56.48 22.61 15.52
N GLU A 108 -55.52 22.91 16.40
CA GLU A 108 -55.31 22.27 17.72
C GLU A 108 -55.15 20.74 17.63
N GLU A 109 -54.83 20.22 16.44
CA GLU A 109 -54.56 18.80 16.23
C GLU A 109 -53.06 18.52 16.43
N SER A 110 -52.76 17.41 17.10
CA SER A 110 -51.43 16.83 17.24
C SER A 110 -51.48 15.33 16.93
N GLY A 111 -50.44 14.78 16.29
CA GLY A 111 -50.38 13.36 15.99
C GLY A 111 -49.16 12.94 15.15
N PRO A 112 -48.78 11.65 15.15
CA PRO A 112 -47.58 11.14 14.48
C PRO A 112 -47.61 11.28 12.95
N TYR A 113 -48.78 11.51 12.36
CA TYR A 113 -48.98 11.69 10.92
C TYR A 113 -49.19 13.17 10.51
N LEU A 114 -49.25 14.09 11.49
CA LEU A 114 -49.48 15.51 11.25
C LEU A 114 -48.15 16.27 11.38
N LYS A 115 -47.51 16.58 10.25
CA LYS A 115 -46.26 17.34 10.25
C LYS A 115 -46.53 18.84 10.43
N CYS A 116 -46.23 19.37 11.60
CA CYS A 116 -46.33 20.79 11.92
C CYS A 116 -44.98 21.51 11.72
N MET A 117 -45.04 22.70 11.10
CA MET A 117 -43.88 23.56 10.81
C MET A 117 -43.99 24.86 11.59
N VAL A 118 -42.90 25.32 12.20
CA VAL A 118 -42.87 26.57 12.98
C VAL A 118 -42.66 27.75 12.04
N CYS A 119 -43.46 28.80 12.17
CA CYS A 119 -43.21 30.02 11.41
C CYS A 119 -42.06 30.83 12.04
N ASN A 120 -41.05 31.18 11.23
CA ASN A 120 -39.90 32.01 11.62
C ASN A 120 -40.27 33.36 12.28
N LEU A 121 -41.44 33.91 11.97
CA LEU A 121 -41.91 35.22 12.47
C LEU A 121 -43.04 35.11 13.49
N CYS A 122 -43.98 34.17 13.30
CA CYS A 122 -45.08 33.99 14.26
C CYS A 122 -44.64 33.22 15.50
N GLN A 123 -43.55 32.42 15.41
CA GLN A 123 -43.11 31.50 16.47
C GLN A 123 -44.20 30.50 16.91
N VAL A 124 -45.14 30.20 16.00
CA VAL A 124 -46.25 29.25 16.18
C VAL A 124 -46.11 28.14 15.15
N ALA A 125 -46.43 26.91 15.56
CA ALA A 125 -46.44 25.73 14.70
C ALA A 125 -47.76 25.60 13.94
N TYR A 126 -47.71 25.34 12.63
CA TYR A 126 -48.88 25.12 11.79
C TYR A 126 -48.70 23.84 10.97
N CYS A 127 -49.73 23.01 10.90
CA CYS A 127 -49.75 21.86 10.00
C CYS A 127 -49.80 22.30 8.53
N GLU A 128 -49.29 21.45 7.62
CA GLU A 128 -49.23 21.73 6.18
C GLU A 128 -50.59 22.20 5.59
N PRO A 129 -51.76 21.63 5.96
CA PRO A 129 -53.07 22.13 5.51
C PRO A 129 -53.47 23.50 6.07
N CYS A 130 -53.02 23.86 7.28
CA CYS A 130 -53.37 25.12 7.94
C CYS A 130 -52.42 26.27 7.57
N TRP A 131 -51.19 25.97 7.15
CA TRP A 131 -50.22 26.97 6.71
C TRP A 131 -50.77 28.01 5.70
N PRO A 132 -51.42 27.63 4.58
CA PRO A 132 -51.93 28.61 3.61
C PRO A 132 -53.18 29.36 4.08
N LYS A 133 -53.85 28.90 5.16
CA LYS A 133 -55.06 29.55 5.70
C LYS A 133 -54.71 30.83 6.44
N ILE A 134 -53.52 30.89 7.05
CA ILE A 134 -53.03 32.05 7.80
C ILE A 134 -52.75 33.23 6.87
N ALA A 135 -53.39 34.37 7.15
CA ALA A 135 -53.32 35.56 6.30
C ALA A 135 -51.90 36.12 6.14
N ALA A 136 -51.03 35.91 7.13
CA ALA A 136 -49.62 36.32 7.11
C ALA A 136 -48.74 35.42 6.21
N HIS A 137 -49.16 34.18 5.96
CA HIS A 137 -48.41 33.17 5.18
C HIS A 137 -48.78 33.14 3.70
N LYS A 138 -49.79 33.93 3.28
CA LYS A 138 -50.20 34.05 1.88
C LYS A 138 -49.12 34.77 1.06
N VAL A 139 -48.58 34.09 0.05
CA VAL A 139 -47.52 34.58 -0.83
C VAL A 139 -47.97 35.84 -1.59
N GLY A 140 -47.19 36.92 -1.52
CA GLY A 140 -47.31 38.06 -2.46
C GLY A 140 -47.84 39.41 -1.95
N LYS A 141 -48.06 39.63 -0.64
CA LYS A 141 -48.45 40.98 -0.16
C LYS A 141 -47.23 41.92 -0.02
N LYS A 142 -47.06 42.85 -0.96
CA LYS A 142 -46.24 44.06 -0.76
C LYS A 142 -46.81 44.88 0.41
N GLY A 143 -45.98 45.23 1.39
CA GLY A 143 -46.39 46.05 2.53
C GLY A 143 -46.92 47.41 2.11
N LEU A 144 -47.84 47.99 2.87
CA LEU A 144 -48.19 49.41 2.72
C LEU A 144 -46.97 50.26 3.11
N LYS A 145 -46.62 51.23 2.25
CA LYS A 145 -45.62 52.28 2.48
C LYS A 145 -44.21 51.79 2.84
N GLY A 146 -43.45 51.35 1.84
CA GLY A 146 -41.97 51.43 1.85
C GLY A 146 -41.19 50.55 2.83
N ILE A 147 -41.83 49.83 3.75
CA ILE A 147 -41.17 48.89 4.66
C ILE A 147 -41.20 47.49 4.02
N ARG A 148 -40.02 46.88 3.79
CA ARG A 148 -39.91 45.48 3.35
C ARG A 148 -40.58 44.59 4.41
N LYS A 149 -41.69 43.95 4.06
CA LYS A 149 -42.38 43.00 4.95
C LYS A 149 -41.50 41.75 5.08
N GLN A 150 -41.12 41.38 6.30
CA GLN A 150 -40.39 40.14 6.55
C GLN A 150 -41.23 38.93 6.07
N VAL A 151 -40.58 37.98 5.40
CA VAL A 151 -41.26 36.83 4.77
C VAL A 151 -41.46 35.74 5.82
N HIS A 152 -42.71 35.29 5.97
CA HIS A 152 -43.04 34.15 6.81
C HIS A 152 -42.62 32.85 6.09
N GLU A 153 -41.72 32.09 6.70
CA GLU A 153 -41.17 30.83 6.16
C GLU A 153 -41.48 29.67 7.12
N PRO A 154 -41.90 28.49 6.60
CA PRO A 154 -42.15 27.30 7.42
C PRO A 154 -40.84 26.61 7.78
N ILE A 155 -40.50 26.56 9.05
CA ILE A 155 -39.28 25.92 9.57
C ILE A 155 -39.62 24.53 10.12
N ASP A 156 -38.82 23.53 9.77
CA ASP A 156 -38.91 22.20 10.36
C ASP A 156 -38.33 22.24 11.79
N PRO A 157 -39.12 21.96 12.84
CA PRO A 157 -38.68 22.07 14.23
C PRO A 157 -37.55 21.12 14.61
N VAL A 158 -37.40 20.00 13.89
CA VAL A 158 -36.27 19.07 14.11
C VAL A 158 -34.97 19.70 13.60
N ILE A 159 -35.05 20.40 12.47
CA ILE A 159 -33.91 21.07 11.85
C ILE A 159 -33.53 22.31 12.65
N GLU A 160 -34.51 23.08 13.13
CA GLU A 160 -34.26 24.23 14.01
C GLU A 160 -33.52 23.80 15.27
N ARG A 161 -34.01 22.76 15.97
CA ARG A 161 -33.33 22.23 17.16
C ARG A 161 -31.91 21.76 16.89
N LYS A 162 -31.68 21.07 15.77
CA LYS A 162 -30.32 20.69 15.34
C LYS A 162 -29.45 21.92 15.11
N LEU A 163 -29.96 22.95 14.43
CA LEU A 163 -29.23 24.18 14.16
C LEU A 163 -28.94 24.97 15.45
N GLU A 164 -29.90 25.09 16.36
CA GLU A 164 -29.71 25.72 17.67
C GLU A 164 -28.64 24.99 18.47
N LYS A 165 -28.68 23.66 18.54
CA LYS A 165 -27.65 22.85 19.23
C LYS A 165 -26.25 23.02 18.64
N ILE A 166 -26.14 23.26 17.32
CA ILE A 166 -24.87 23.44 16.62
C ILE A 166 -24.36 24.89 16.75
N LEU A 167 -25.23 25.89 16.57
CA LEU A 167 -24.85 27.30 16.53
C LEU A 167 -24.72 27.93 17.93
N GLU A 168 -25.52 27.49 18.90
CA GLU A 168 -25.54 27.99 20.28
C GLU A 168 -25.59 26.84 21.29
N PRO A 169 -24.49 26.07 21.43
CA PRO A 169 -24.43 24.98 22.40
C PRO A 169 -24.52 25.54 23.84
N GLN A 170 -25.62 25.20 24.55
CA GLN A 170 -25.81 25.49 25.97
C GLN A 170 -25.18 24.36 26.79
N VAL A 171 -23.86 24.44 27.02
CA VAL A 171 -23.08 23.39 27.69
C VAL A 171 -22.42 23.98 28.93
N GLY A 172 -22.59 23.35 30.10
CA GLY A 172 -21.92 23.75 31.33
C GLY A 172 -20.40 23.52 31.29
N GLU A 173 -19.64 24.15 32.19
CA GLU A 173 -18.16 24.06 32.19
C GLU A 173 -17.64 22.62 32.32
N GLU A 174 -18.28 21.75 33.13
CA GLU A 174 -17.87 20.35 33.32
C GLU A 174 -18.12 19.48 32.08
N ASP A 175 -19.26 19.66 31.41
CA ASP A 175 -19.61 18.97 30.17
C ASP A 175 -18.71 19.44 29.01
N GLN A 176 -18.30 20.71 29.02
CA GLN A 176 -17.36 21.25 28.05
C GLN A 176 -15.96 20.62 28.22
N GLU A 177 -15.48 20.38 29.45
CA GLU A 177 -14.24 19.63 29.69
C GLU A 177 -14.33 18.15 29.25
N ALA A 178 -15.50 17.53 29.31
CA ALA A 178 -15.71 16.17 28.79
C ALA A 178 -15.67 16.13 27.25
N LEU A 179 -16.33 17.08 26.59
CA LEU A 179 -16.28 17.24 25.13
C LEU A 179 -14.85 17.50 24.64
N HIS A 180 -14.07 18.32 25.35
CA HIS A 180 -12.67 18.55 25.00
C HIS A 180 -11.79 17.29 25.10
N ARG A 181 -12.07 16.37 26.04
CA ARG A 181 -11.36 15.08 26.11
C ARG A 181 -11.73 14.15 24.96
N GLN A 182 -12.98 14.19 24.50
CA GLN A 182 -13.41 13.44 23.32
C GLN A 182 -12.81 14.01 22.03
N ASP A 183 -12.62 15.33 21.98
CA ASP A 183 -11.96 16.03 20.86
C ASP A 183 -10.49 15.60 20.71
N GLU A 184 -9.78 15.29 21.81
CA GLU A 184 -8.40 14.75 21.77
C GLU A 184 -8.32 13.40 21.01
N GLU A 185 -9.37 12.57 21.04
CA GLU A 185 -9.42 11.29 20.31
C GLU A 185 -9.63 11.48 18.79
N THR A 186 -10.02 12.67 18.35
CA THR A 186 -10.23 13.00 16.92
C THR A 186 -9.01 13.66 16.28
N ALA A 187 -7.96 13.95 17.07
CA ALA A 187 -6.76 14.61 16.62
C ALA A 187 -5.92 13.69 15.71
N TRP A 188 -5.55 14.18 14.52
CA TRP A 188 -4.81 13.43 13.51
C TRP A 188 -3.31 13.65 13.60
N PHE A 189 -2.87 14.90 13.56
CA PHE A 189 -1.47 15.24 13.80
C PHE A 189 -1.33 16.61 14.45
N ALA A 190 -0.22 16.77 15.17
CA ALA A 190 0.06 17.93 15.99
C ALA A 190 1.55 18.29 15.93
N VAL A 191 1.88 19.55 16.22
CA VAL A 191 3.25 19.95 16.52
C VAL A 191 3.35 20.35 17.99
N ILE A 192 4.14 19.59 18.74
CA ILE A 192 4.34 19.79 20.17
C ILE A 192 5.78 20.18 20.48
N LYS A 193 5.99 20.84 21.62
CA LYS A 193 7.32 21.05 22.19
C LYS A 193 7.68 19.87 23.08
N ASP A 194 8.87 19.30 22.88
CA ASP A 194 9.40 18.25 23.74
C ASP A 194 9.96 18.81 25.05
N ASN A 195 10.45 17.93 25.93
CA ASN A 195 11.04 18.31 27.22
C ASN A 195 12.33 19.15 27.09
N LYS A 196 12.91 19.26 25.88
CA LYS A 196 14.12 20.03 25.56
C LYS A 196 13.79 21.30 24.76
N ASP A 197 12.52 21.72 24.71
CA ASP A 197 12.01 22.86 23.93
C ASP A 197 12.30 22.74 22.41
N LYS A 198 12.44 21.53 21.90
CA LYS A 198 12.48 21.23 20.46
C LYS A 198 11.07 21.00 19.95
N LEU A 199 10.80 21.46 18.73
CA LEU A 199 9.54 21.17 18.07
C LEU A 199 9.55 19.77 17.46
N VAL A 200 8.49 19.02 17.72
CA VAL A 200 8.29 17.66 17.27
C VAL A 200 6.94 17.57 16.59
N PHE A 201 6.94 17.11 15.33
CA PHE A 201 5.73 16.67 14.65
C PHE A 201 5.31 15.31 15.19
N GLN A 202 4.06 15.20 15.62
CA GLN A 202 3.48 13.99 16.17
C GLN A 202 2.29 13.56 15.31
N ASP A 203 2.39 12.37 14.73
CA ASP A 203 1.24 11.64 14.21
C ASP A 203 0.55 10.92 15.36
N LEU A 204 -0.76 11.10 15.47
CA LEU A 204 -1.61 10.53 16.53
C LEU A 204 -2.35 9.26 16.07
N GLY A 205 -2.13 8.81 14.83
CA GLY A 205 -2.63 7.53 14.34
C GLY A 205 -4.09 7.52 13.89
N ARG A 206 -4.83 8.63 14.03
CA ARG A 206 -6.28 8.73 13.72
C ARG A 206 -6.66 8.22 12.33
N TYR A 207 -5.87 8.57 11.30
CA TYR A 207 -6.10 8.08 9.94
C TYR A 207 -6.01 6.55 9.87
N GLY A 208 -5.02 5.94 10.54
CA GLY A 208 -4.85 4.49 10.62
C GLY A 208 -6.02 3.81 11.34
N GLU A 209 -6.52 4.42 12.41
CA GLU A 209 -7.70 3.93 13.15
C GLU A 209 -8.95 3.90 12.26
N ILE A 210 -9.24 5.01 11.58
CA ILE A 210 -10.36 5.13 10.64
C ILE A 210 -10.25 4.07 9.53
N VAL A 211 -9.06 3.95 8.93
CA VAL A 211 -8.83 3.03 7.81
C VAL A 211 -8.86 1.56 8.23
N SER A 212 -8.52 1.23 9.47
CA SER A 212 -8.52 -0.15 9.96
C SER A 212 -9.89 -0.83 9.89
N GLY A 213 -10.97 -0.04 9.91
CA GLY A 213 -12.35 -0.51 9.76
C GLY A 213 -12.85 -0.59 8.31
N LEU A 214 -12.03 -0.18 7.33
CA LEU A 214 -12.40 -0.12 5.92
C LEU A 214 -11.79 -1.30 5.12
N ASN A 215 -12.43 -1.66 4.02
CA ASN A 215 -11.91 -2.66 3.08
C ASN A 215 -10.61 -2.18 2.43
N GLU A 216 -9.74 -3.12 2.01
CA GLU A 216 -8.45 -2.78 1.36
C GLU A 216 -8.61 -2.03 0.02
N GLU A 217 -9.78 -2.15 -0.62
CA GLU A 217 -10.13 -1.51 -1.89
C GLU A 217 -10.84 -0.16 -1.73
N THR A 218 -10.65 0.49 -0.59
CA THR A 218 -11.28 1.78 -0.30
C THR A 218 -10.36 2.93 -0.69
N TYR A 219 -10.88 3.93 -1.39
CA TYR A 219 -10.18 5.11 -1.88
C TYR A 219 -10.74 6.36 -1.18
N PRO A 220 -10.21 6.73 0.00
CA PRO A 220 -10.71 7.86 0.77
C PRO A 220 -10.39 9.19 0.09
N ALA A 221 -11.35 10.11 0.13
CA ALA A 221 -11.19 11.49 -0.32
C ALA A 221 -10.91 12.39 0.89
N LEU A 222 -9.90 13.26 0.79
CA LEU A 222 -9.57 14.18 1.87
C LEU A 222 -10.10 15.59 1.55
N VAL A 223 -10.94 16.13 2.43
CA VAL A 223 -11.54 17.47 2.33
C VAL A 223 -11.06 18.32 3.50
N SER A 224 -10.18 19.28 3.24
CA SER A 224 -9.58 20.10 4.29
C SER A 224 -10.29 21.44 4.45
N PHE A 225 -10.74 21.76 5.66
CA PHE A 225 -11.29 23.07 6.02
C PHE A 225 -10.20 23.96 6.59
N VAL A 226 -10.02 25.14 5.99
CA VAL A 226 -8.96 26.11 6.33
C VAL A 226 -9.57 27.51 6.45
N GLY A 227 -9.12 28.33 7.39
CA GLY A 227 -9.67 29.68 7.60
C GLY A 227 -9.34 30.23 8.99
N SER A 228 -9.53 31.54 9.22
CA SER A 228 -9.16 32.19 10.49
C SER A 228 -9.79 31.51 11.72
N THR A 229 -9.19 31.72 12.89
CA THR A 229 -9.74 31.21 14.14
C THR A 229 -11.11 31.87 14.38
N GLY A 230 -12.11 31.06 14.76
CA GLY A 230 -13.48 31.53 14.93
C GLY A 230 -14.31 31.69 13.64
N SER A 231 -13.80 31.35 12.45
CA SER A 231 -14.58 31.45 11.19
C SER A 231 -15.74 30.45 11.04
N GLY A 232 -15.94 29.56 12.01
CA GLY A 232 -17.02 28.57 11.99
C GLY A 232 -16.72 27.31 11.17
N LYS A 233 -15.44 26.92 11.04
CA LYS A 233 -15.00 25.70 10.32
C LYS A 233 -15.61 24.43 10.92
N SER A 234 -15.36 24.20 12.20
CA SER A 234 -15.88 23.07 12.97
C SER A 234 -17.41 23.06 12.99
N THR A 235 -18.03 24.24 13.07
CA THR A 235 -19.49 24.43 12.95
C THR A 235 -20.02 23.99 11.58
N LEU A 236 -19.34 24.35 10.48
CA LEU A 236 -19.72 23.93 9.12
C LEU A 236 -19.57 22.43 8.92
N ILE A 237 -18.45 21.83 9.37
CA ILE A 237 -18.23 20.38 9.30
C ILE A 237 -19.36 19.66 10.05
N ARG A 238 -19.68 20.12 11.28
CA ARG A 238 -20.78 19.55 12.07
C ARG A 238 -22.14 19.67 11.37
N MET A 239 -22.44 20.82 10.75
CA MET A 239 -23.66 20.99 9.95
C MET A 239 -23.73 20.03 8.76
N LEU A 240 -22.61 19.83 8.04
CA LEU A 240 -22.53 18.87 6.92
C LEU A 240 -22.76 17.42 7.37
N MET A 241 -22.35 17.09 8.60
CA MET A 241 -22.48 15.74 9.16
C MET A 241 -23.87 15.46 9.76
N GLU A 242 -24.53 16.45 10.39
CA GLU A 242 -25.74 16.22 11.20
C GLU A 242 -27.06 16.68 10.56
N LEU A 243 -27.09 17.72 9.70
CA LEU A 243 -28.35 18.37 9.28
C LEU A 243 -29.25 17.46 8.44
N ASP A 244 -28.69 16.83 7.40
CA ASP A 244 -29.41 15.93 6.48
C ASP A 244 -29.19 14.45 6.81
N TYR A 245 -28.50 14.14 7.92
CA TYR A 245 -28.24 12.76 8.32
C TYR A 245 -29.45 12.15 9.05
N PRO A 246 -30.01 11.04 8.53
CA PRO A 246 -31.19 10.39 9.10
C PRO A 246 -30.88 9.38 10.20
N GLY A 247 -29.60 9.07 10.46
CA GLY A 247 -29.19 7.86 11.17
C GLY A 247 -29.11 7.95 12.69
N GLU A 248 -29.27 6.78 13.32
CA GLU A 248 -29.18 6.49 14.77
C GLU A 248 -27.76 6.11 15.22
N VAL A 249 -26.80 5.95 14.29
CA VAL A 249 -25.44 5.49 14.59
C VAL A 249 -24.60 6.63 15.17
N PRO A 250 -24.05 6.48 16.40
CA PRO A 250 -23.16 7.46 16.98
C PRO A 250 -21.93 7.67 16.09
N HIS A 251 -21.61 8.92 15.80
CA HIS A 251 -20.42 9.31 15.07
C HIS A 251 -19.75 10.48 15.80
N GLU A 252 -18.43 10.55 15.69
CA GLU A 252 -17.67 11.64 16.31
C GLU A 252 -17.87 12.93 15.50
N THR A 253 -18.24 14.01 16.17
CA THR A 253 -18.43 15.33 15.55
C THR A 253 -17.51 16.38 16.14
N PRO A 254 -17.15 17.43 15.39
CA PRO A 254 -16.30 18.50 15.89
C PRO A 254 -16.94 19.22 17.08
N VAL A 255 -16.14 19.53 18.11
CA VAL A 255 -16.61 20.32 19.25
C VAL A 255 -16.78 21.79 18.83
N VAL A 256 -17.99 22.33 18.97
CA VAL A 256 -18.28 23.75 18.71
C VAL A 256 -18.27 24.51 20.04
N GLN A 257 -17.46 25.56 20.14
CA GLN A 257 -17.32 26.34 21.37
C GLN A 257 -18.55 27.22 21.62
N SER A 258 -19.06 27.24 22.86
CA SER A 258 -20.18 28.09 23.27
C SER A 258 -19.78 29.56 23.35
N ALA A 259 -20.67 30.46 22.93
CA ALA A 259 -20.48 31.90 22.98
C ALA A 259 -20.35 32.46 24.42
N ALA A 260 -20.84 31.73 25.43
CA ALA A 260 -20.72 32.11 26.84
C ALA A 260 -19.27 31.99 27.38
N CYS A 261 -18.42 31.19 26.73
CA CYS A 261 -17.02 31.01 27.09
C CYS A 261 -16.12 31.89 26.20
N PHE A 262 -16.21 33.22 26.34
CA PHE A 262 -15.27 34.16 25.70
C PHE A 262 -13.84 33.94 26.23
N SER A 263 -13.11 33.04 25.59
CA SER A 263 -11.68 32.90 25.77
C SER A 263 -11.02 33.07 24.40
N THR A 264 -10.09 34.03 24.30
CA THR A 264 -9.19 34.20 23.15
C THR A 264 -8.12 33.09 23.06
N VAL A 265 -8.33 31.98 23.77
CA VAL A 265 -7.42 30.83 23.83
C VAL A 265 -7.91 29.80 22.82
N PRO A 266 -7.07 29.36 21.87
CA PRO A 266 -7.48 28.35 20.90
C PRO A 266 -7.87 27.03 21.57
N THR A 267 -8.89 26.36 21.03
CA THR A 267 -9.49 25.14 21.60
C THR A 267 -8.63 23.90 21.39
N SER A 268 -7.86 23.81 20.30
CA SER A 268 -6.90 22.72 20.06
C SER A 268 -5.79 23.20 19.12
N GLY A 269 -4.56 22.74 19.34
CA GLY A 269 -3.39 23.15 18.56
C GLY A 269 -3.16 22.32 17.30
N ASP A 270 -4.15 21.50 16.93
CA ASP A 270 -3.96 20.24 16.25
C ASP A 270 -4.85 20.18 15.00
N VAL A 271 -4.51 19.31 14.05
CA VAL A 271 -5.37 19.03 12.90
C VAL A 271 -6.22 17.82 13.25
N HIS A 272 -7.54 17.95 13.17
CA HIS A 272 -8.49 16.88 13.49
C HIS A 272 -9.02 16.22 12.22
N LEU A 273 -9.43 14.95 12.30
CA LEU A 273 -9.92 14.19 11.15
C LEU A 273 -11.22 13.44 11.48
N PHE A 274 -12.28 13.75 10.73
CA PHE A 274 -13.63 13.23 10.91
C PHE A 274 -14.09 12.43 9.70
N CYS A 275 -14.91 11.41 9.92
CA CYS A 275 -15.52 10.62 8.85
C CYS A 275 -16.90 11.17 8.50
N ASP A 276 -17.16 11.43 7.22
CA ASP A 276 -18.50 11.81 6.78
C ASP A 276 -19.49 10.63 6.95
N PRO A 277 -20.51 10.72 7.82
CA PRO A 277 -21.39 9.59 8.12
C PRO A 277 -22.29 9.19 6.93
N HIS A 278 -22.44 10.07 5.93
CA HIS A 278 -23.20 9.77 4.72
C HIS A 278 -22.45 8.81 3.78
N THR A 279 -21.12 8.92 3.73
CA THR A 279 -20.25 8.14 2.82
C THR A 279 -19.42 7.08 3.54
N TYR A 280 -19.21 7.18 4.85
CA TYR A 280 -18.47 6.20 5.65
C TYR A 280 -19.32 4.97 5.95
N LYS A 281 -19.44 4.07 4.95
CA LYS A 281 -20.16 2.79 5.03
C LYS A 281 -19.27 1.67 4.51
N THR A 282 -19.37 0.48 5.07
CA THR A 282 -18.57 -0.70 4.68
C THR A 282 -18.69 -1.07 3.20
N GLU A 283 -19.83 -0.77 2.59
CA GLU A 283 -20.10 -1.02 1.16
C GLU A 283 -19.61 0.11 0.24
N ASN A 284 -19.34 1.31 0.77
CA ASN A 284 -18.90 2.44 -0.04
C ASN A 284 -17.37 2.44 -0.19
N ARG A 285 -16.89 2.41 -1.44
CA ARG A 285 -15.47 2.45 -1.78
C ARG A 285 -14.86 3.85 -1.75
N HIS A 286 -15.67 4.90 -1.60
CA HIS A 286 -15.22 6.29 -1.64
C HIS A 286 -15.74 7.10 -0.42
N PRO A 287 -15.20 6.86 0.78
CA PRO A 287 -15.54 7.65 1.96
C PRO A 287 -14.91 9.05 1.88
N ILE A 288 -15.64 10.06 2.36
CA ILE A 288 -15.14 11.42 2.51
C ILE A 288 -14.64 11.61 3.94
N LEU A 289 -13.43 12.14 4.09
CA LEU A 289 -12.82 12.49 5.37
C LEU A 289 -12.65 14.00 5.46
N TYR A 290 -13.16 14.61 6.53
CA TYR A 290 -13.04 16.04 6.80
C TYR A 290 -11.84 16.31 7.71
N ALA A 291 -10.85 17.05 7.22
CA ALA A 291 -9.76 17.56 8.03
C ALA A 291 -10.10 18.98 8.51
N ASP A 292 -10.15 19.19 9.83
CA ASP A 292 -10.33 20.52 10.42
C ASP A 292 -8.96 21.06 10.82
N CYS A 293 -8.48 22.07 10.08
CA CYS A 293 -7.21 22.73 10.35
C CYS A 293 -7.45 23.99 11.19
N GLU A 294 -6.78 24.13 12.33
CA GLU A 294 -6.88 25.33 13.16
C GLU A 294 -6.48 26.61 12.39
N GLY A 295 -7.01 27.76 12.81
CA GLY A 295 -6.95 28.98 12.03
C GLY A 295 -5.63 29.75 12.08
N LEU A 296 -5.33 30.39 10.95
CA LEU A 296 -4.09 31.12 10.63
C LEU A 296 -3.73 32.31 11.56
N GLU A 297 -4.58 32.65 12.54
CA GLU A 297 -4.47 33.86 13.38
C GLU A 297 -4.58 33.57 14.89
N GLY A 298 -4.51 32.31 15.30
CA GLY A 298 -4.46 31.94 16.72
C GLY A 298 -3.14 32.40 17.36
N GLY A 299 -3.20 33.36 18.28
CA GLY A 299 -2.01 33.87 18.99
C GLY A 299 -1.25 32.78 19.77
N GLU A 300 -0.05 33.11 20.26
CA GLU A 300 0.92 32.17 20.89
C GLU A 300 0.47 31.49 22.20
N ARG A 301 -0.79 31.66 22.63
CA ARG A 301 -1.32 31.09 23.88
C ARG A 301 -1.50 29.58 23.72
N THR A 302 -1.00 28.83 24.71
CA THR A 302 -1.10 27.36 24.73
C THR A 302 -2.57 26.92 24.72
N PRO A 303 -3.01 26.06 23.79
CA PRO A 303 -4.41 25.64 23.65
C PRO A 303 -4.96 25.00 24.93
N LEU A 304 -6.28 25.10 25.15
CA LEU A 304 -6.94 24.53 26.34
C LEU A 304 -6.69 23.01 26.48
N GLY A 305 -6.70 22.23 25.40
CA GLY A 305 -6.41 20.78 25.40
C GLY A 305 -4.97 20.40 25.81
N SER A 306 -4.00 21.30 25.67
CA SER A 306 -2.63 21.03 26.14
C SER A 306 -2.48 21.17 27.66
N ARG A 307 -3.42 21.87 28.32
CA ARG A 307 -3.46 22.02 29.78
C ARG A 307 -4.03 20.75 30.45
N THR A 308 -4.91 20.01 29.79
CA THR A 308 -5.44 18.73 30.25
C THR A 308 -4.35 17.67 30.35
N HIS A 309 -3.47 17.50 29.35
CA HIS A 309 -2.33 16.57 29.45
C HIS A 309 -1.38 16.86 30.64
N LYS A 310 -1.16 18.13 30.98
CA LYS A 310 -0.39 18.53 32.17
C LYS A 310 -1.15 18.19 33.46
N ARG A 311 -2.45 18.50 33.51
CA ARG A 311 -3.33 18.18 34.66
C ARG A 311 -3.56 16.67 34.83
N GLU A 312 -3.53 15.89 33.76
CA GLU A 312 -3.76 14.45 33.77
C GLU A 312 -2.49 13.70 34.16
N LYS A 313 -1.30 14.12 33.70
CA LYS A 313 -0.02 13.66 34.27
C LYS A 313 0.08 13.97 35.77
N ILE A 314 -0.39 15.15 36.19
CA ILE A 314 -0.45 15.52 37.60
C ILE A 314 -1.51 14.68 38.34
N ARG A 315 -2.71 14.47 37.79
CA ARG A 315 -3.76 13.62 38.40
C ARG A 315 -3.33 12.15 38.48
N LYS A 316 -2.61 11.62 37.49
CA LYS A 316 -2.05 10.26 37.51
C LYS A 316 -0.93 10.14 38.54
N ALA A 317 -0.03 11.12 38.60
CA ALA A 317 1.02 11.19 39.62
C ALA A 317 0.49 11.45 41.04
N VAL A 318 -0.68 12.10 41.19
CA VAL A 318 -1.35 12.35 42.47
C VAL A 318 -2.22 11.15 42.89
N SER A 319 -2.89 10.49 41.94
CA SER A 319 -3.63 9.24 42.14
C SER A 319 -2.71 8.09 42.55
N GLU A 320 -1.54 7.97 41.92
CA GLU A 320 -0.50 7.00 42.29
C GLU A 320 0.14 7.29 43.66
N ARG A 321 0.03 8.54 44.16
CA ARG A 321 0.53 8.94 45.49
C ARG A 321 -0.54 8.89 46.59
N ILE A 322 -1.82 8.88 46.24
CA ILE A 322 -2.95 8.97 47.18
C ILE A 322 -3.99 7.91 46.83
N SER A 323 -3.71 6.62 47.09
CA SER A 323 -4.72 5.63 47.53
C SER A 323 -4.14 4.21 47.60
N GLY A 324 -3.78 3.81 48.82
CA GLY A 324 -3.76 2.41 49.25
C GLY A 324 -5.16 1.92 49.65
N ALA A 325 -6.17 2.12 48.81
CA ALA A 325 -7.53 1.68 49.09
C ALA A 325 -8.19 1.12 47.81
N LYS A 326 -8.35 -0.20 47.80
CA LYS A 326 -9.15 -0.93 46.80
C LYS A 326 -10.62 -0.55 46.98
N GLN A 327 -11.28 -0.04 45.94
CA GLN A 327 -12.70 -0.24 45.73
C GLN A 327 -13.03 -0.27 44.24
N ASP A 328 -13.68 -1.37 43.85
CA ASP A 328 -14.20 -1.66 42.51
C ASP A 328 -15.43 -0.80 42.19
N THR A 329 -15.37 -0.02 41.11
CA THR A 329 -16.56 0.37 40.36
C THR A 329 -16.31 0.18 38.87
N LYS A 330 -16.96 -0.84 38.32
CA LYS A 330 -16.94 -1.24 36.91
C LYS A 330 -17.61 -0.17 36.05
N SER A 331 -16.89 0.43 35.10
CA SER A 331 -17.51 1.01 33.89
C SER A 331 -17.36 0.01 32.75
N PHE A 332 -18.50 -0.23 32.09
CA PHE A 332 -18.80 -1.40 31.30
C PHE A 332 -18.68 -1.07 29.80
N PHE A 333 -17.54 -0.55 29.35
CA PHE A 333 -17.23 -0.48 27.90
C PHE A 333 -15.76 -0.86 27.64
N ALA A 334 -15.63 -2.09 27.14
CA ALA A 334 -14.52 -2.74 26.44
C ALA A 334 -13.15 -2.03 26.39
N ARG A 335 -12.31 -2.27 27.41
CA ARG A 335 -10.84 -2.32 27.26
C ARG A 335 -10.39 -3.67 26.71
N ARG A 336 -10.66 -3.95 25.44
CA ARG A 336 -10.02 -5.05 24.69
C ARG A 336 -9.39 -4.48 23.43
N GLY A 337 -8.07 -4.27 23.47
CA GLY A 337 -7.28 -3.94 22.28
C GLY A 337 -6.09 -2.97 22.47
N ARG A 338 -5.91 -2.36 23.65
CA ARG A 338 -4.95 -1.25 23.82
C ARG A 338 -3.48 -1.60 24.04
N ASP A 339 -3.09 -2.88 24.02
CA ASP A 339 -1.68 -3.25 24.20
C ASP A 339 -0.91 -3.44 22.87
N ASN A 340 -1.60 -3.52 21.72
CA ASN A 340 -0.98 -3.59 20.39
C ASN A 340 -1.10 -2.27 19.57
N ALA A 341 -1.88 -1.29 20.03
CA ALA A 341 -2.07 -0.01 19.35
C ALA A 341 -1.02 1.06 19.73
N MET A 342 -0.09 0.76 20.63
CA MET A 342 0.95 1.71 21.07
C MET A 342 2.12 1.86 20.08
N GLN A 343 2.03 1.27 18.87
CA GLN A 343 3.06 1.31 17.83
C GLN A 343 2.85 2.38 16.73
N GLN A 344 1.75 3.14 16.71
CA GLN A 344 1.47 4.12 15.64
C GLN A 344 1.63 5.61 16.00
N ASN A 345 2.07 5.95 17.21
CA ASN A 345 2.39 7.34 17.54
C ASN A 345 3.83 7.69 17.11
N SER A 346 4.01 8.02 15.84
CA SER A 346 5.31 8.38 15.28
C SER A 346 5.64 9.86 15.56
N LYS A 347 6.80 10.10 16.16
CA LYS A 347 7.31 11.43 16.51
C LYS A 347 8.53 11.76 15.66
N ARG A 348 8.56 12.97 15.09
CA ARG A 348 9.63 13.45 14.21
C ARG A 348 10.12 14.82 14.66
N GLU A 349 11.43 14.96 14.91
CA GLU A 349 12.02 16.26 15.21
C GLU A 349 11.98 17.16 13.95
N LEU A 350 11.50 18.39 14.10
CA LEU A 350 11.50 19.39 13.02
C LEU A 350 12.90 19.99 12.88
N LYS A 351 13.71 19.48 11.93
CA LYS A 351 15.13 19.86 11.78
C LYS A 351 15.33 21.31 11.32
N TRP A 352 14.36 21.88 10.63
CA TRP A 352 14.40 23.27 10.15
C TRP A 352 13.93 24.29 11.22
N ALA A 353 13.38 23.84 12.35
CA ALA A 353 12.90 24.68 13.45
C ALA A 353 14.05 25.15 14.37
N ILE A 354 15.06 25.79 13.78
CA ILE A 354 16.30 26.18 14.46
C ILE A 354 16.25 27.57 15.13
N ASN A 355 15.41 28.49 14.65
CA ASN A 355 15.37 29.88 15.14
C ASN A 355 13.98 30.25 15.68
N ASP A 356 13.89 31.36 16.41
CA ASP A 356 12.64 31.77 17.07
C ASP A 356 11.52 32.08 16.08
N ALA A 357 11.83 32.49 14.84
CA ALA A 357 10.81 32.71 13.82
C ALA A 357 10.20 31.39 13.32
N THR A 358 11.03 30.38 13.04
CA THR A 358 10.58 29.06 12.57
C THR A 358 9.99 28.21 13.68
N LYS A 359 10.27 28.54 14.95
CA LYS A 359 9.65 27.90 16.12
C LYS A 359 8.26 28.43 16.48
N ARG A 360 7.80 29.53 15.86
CA ARG A 360 6.47 30.09 16.11
C ARG A 360 5.38 29.21 15.55
N ARG A 361 4.25 29.17 16.26
CA ARG A 361 3.02 28.51 15.81
C ARG A 361 2.56 29.05 14.45
N GLU A 362 2.64 30.37 14.27
CA GLU A 362 2.30 31.05 13.02
C GLU A 362 3.04 30.44 11.82
N TYR A 363 4.35 30.19 11.96
CA TYR A 363 5.18 29.60 10.90
C TYR A 363 4.76 28.15 10.58
N ILE A 364 4.40 27.35 11.59
CA ILE A 364 3.92 25.98 11.39
C ILE A 364 2.61 25.99 10.58
N VAL A 365 1.67 26.85 10.95
CA VAL A 365 0.35 26.93 10.31
C VAL A 365 0.44 27.58 8.92
N SER A 366 1.39 28.49 8.70
CA SER A 366 1.58 29.15 7.39
C SER A 366 2.49 28.38 6.43
N GLU A 367 3.34 27.48 6.93
CA GLU A 367 4.31 26.76 6.09
C GLU A 367 4.12 25.24 6.12
N LEU A 368 4.07 24.60 7.30
CA LEU A 368 4.03 23.13 7.38
C LEU A 368 2.65 22.55 7.04
N TYR A 369 1.59 23.03 7.71
CA TYR A 369 0.22 22.50 7.51
C TYR A 369 -0.27 22.65 6.05
N PRO A 370 -0.03 23.77 5.34
CA PRO A 370 -0.40 23.91 3.94
C PRO A 370 0.27 22.87 3.05
N ARG A 371 1.57 22.61 3.26
CA ARG A 371 2.31 21.61 2.48
C ARG A 371 1.78 20.19 2.66
N ILE A 372 1.23 19.86 3.82
CA ILE A 372 0.60 18.54 4.05
C ILE A 372 -0.81 18.54 3.47
N LEU A 373 -1.66 19.46 3.91
CA LEU A 373 -3.08 19.44 3.58
C LEU A 373 -3.33 19.73 2.08
N PHE A 374 -2.62 20.66 1.47
CA PHE A 374 -2.76 20.95 0.04
C PHE A 374 -2.33 19.76 -0.83
N THR A 375 -1.23 19.10 -0.45
CA THR A 375 -0.64 18.01 -1.26
C THR A 375 -1.53 16.76 -1.28
N PHE A 376 -2.26 16.48 -0.20
CA PHE A 376 -3.09 15.28 -0.08
C PHE A 376 -4.60 15.52 -0.26
N SER A 377 -5.09 16.76 -0.16
CA SER A 377 -6.53 17.05 -0.28
C SER A 377 -7.03 16.92 -1.72
N ASP A 378 -8.25 16.41 -1.86
CA ASP A 378 -9.05 16.50 -3.09
C ASP A 378 -9.73 17.86 -3.20
N VAL A 379 -10.20 18.37 -2.06
CA VAL A 379 -10.90 19.65 -1.95
C VAL A 379 -10.38 20.40 -0.74
N VAL A 380 -10.13 21.69 -0.91
CA VAL A 380 -9.80 22.61 0.17
C VAL A 380 -10.92 23.64 0.29
N VAL A 381 -11.59 23.64 1.44
CA VAL A 381 -12.69 24.54 1.76
C VAL A 381 -12.15 25.70 2.59
N PHE A 382 -12.14 26.89 2.02
CA PHE A 382 -11.70 28.12 2.66
C PHE A 382 -12.87 28.85 3.28
N VAL A 383 -12.92 28.86 4.62
CA VAL A 383 -14.01 29.47 5.39
C VAL A 383 -13.63 30.89 5.80
N LEU A 384 -14.43 31.86 5.34
CA LEU A 384 -14.17 33.29 5.48
C LEU A 384 -15.31 34.00 6.20
N GLN A 385 -14.97 34.93 7.09
CA GLN A 385 -15.95 35.84 7.68
C GLN A 385 -16.08 37.14 6.86
N GLU A 386 -17.28 37.72 6.84
CA GLU A 386 -17.64 39.02 6.23
C GLU A 386 -16.65 40.18 6.50
N LYS A 387 -15.90 40.16 7.62
CA LYS A 387 -14.94 41.24 7.96
C LYS A 387 -13.73 41.29 7.01
N ASN A 388 -13.47 40.23 6.26
CA ASN A 388 -12.34 40.14 5.33
C ASN A 388 -12.81 40.52 3.92
N LYS A 389 -12.23 41.59 3.33
CA LYS A 389 -12.43 41.91 1.90
C LYS A 389 -12.08 40.67 1.05
N LEU A 390 -12.89 40.38 0.03
CA LEU A 390 -12.73 39.24 -0.89
C LEU A 390 -11.30 39.10 -1.44
N GLU A 391 -10.65 40.22 -1.74
CA GLU A 391 -9.24 40.28 -2.18
C GLU A 391 -8.27 39.65 -1.18
N ASN A 392 -8.46 39.88 0.13
CA ASN A 392 -7.60 39.31 1.18
C ASN A 392 -7.76 37.80 1.26
N ALA A 393 -8.95 37.28 0.94
CA ALA A 393 -9.20 35.86 0.93
C ALA A 393 -8.51 35.17 -0.24
N ILE A 394 -8.58 35.78 -1.43
CA ILE A 394 -7.90 35.29 -2.62
C ILE A 394 -6.38 35.38 -2.45
N GLU A 395 -5.87 36.44 -1.86
CA GLU A 395 -4.45 36.53 -1.48
C GLU A 395 -4.04 35.37 -0.56
N ARG A 396 -4.85 35.03 0.46
CA ARG A 396 -4.57 33.89 1.34
C ARG A 396 -4.60 32.55 0.61
N LEU A 397 -5.54 32.34 -0.31
CA LEU A 397 -5.56 31.16 -1.19
C LEU A 397 -4.23 31.01 -1.92
N LEU A 398 -3.77 32.11 -2.53
CA LEU A 398 -2.53 32.13 -3.30
C LEU A 398 -1.30 31.91 -2.42
N ILE A 399 -1.23 32.51 -1.23
CA ILE A 399 -0.13 32.28 -0.28
C ILE A 399 -0.08 30.81 0.14
N TRP A 400 -1.24 30.25 0.53
CA TRP A 400 -1.35 28.87 0.99
C TRP A 400 -0.98 27.87 -0.12
N ALA A 401 -1.46 28.11 -1.34
CA ALA A 401 -1.12 27.28 -2.49
C ALA A 401 0.34 27.44 -2.91
N THR A 402 0.93 28.63 -2.84
CA THR A 402 2.34 28.87 -3.21
C THR A 402 3.28 28.13 -2.26
N ALA A 403 2.97 28.12 -0.96
CA ALA A 403 3.75 27.38 0.03
C ALA A 403 3.81 25.87 -0.27
N ALA A 404 2.77 25.32 -0.89
CA ALA A 404 2.64 23.89 -1.18
C ALA A 404 3.05 23.48 -2.60
N LEU A 405 2.59 24.21 -3.63
CA LEU A 405 2.67 23.82 -5.03
C LEU A 405 4.12 23.63 -5.51
N GLU A 406 5.01 24.55 -5.17
CA GLU A 406 6.43 24.45 -5.55
C GLU A 406 7.19 23.36 -4.75
N LYS A 407 6.56 22.84 -3.69
CA LYS A 407 7.17 21.90 -2.74
C LYS A 407 6.56 20.50 -2.82
N SER A 408 5.79 20.22 -3.86
CA SER A 408 5.43 18.86 -4.27
C SER A 408 5.73 18.65 -5.76
N SER A 409 6.50 17.62 -6.09
CA SER A 409 6.77 17.20 -7.46
C SER A 409 5.96 15.95 -7.78
N ASN A 410 5.55 15.80 -9.04
CA ASN A 410 4.69 14.70 -9.48
C ASN A 410 3.36 14.62 -8.71
N GLN A 411 2.83 15.78 -8.28
CA GLN A 411 1.52 15.84 -7.61
C GLN A 411 0.42 15.35 -8.59
N PRO A 412 -0.50 14.47 -8.16
CA PRO A 412 -1.49 13.84 -9.02
C PRO A 412 -2.30 14.82 -9.87
N VAL A 413 -2.91 15.76 -9.15
CA VAL A 413 -4.00 16.65 -9.53
C VAL A 413 -3.96 17.77 -8.49
N LEU A 414 -4.22 19.01 -8.91
CA LEU A 414 -4.35 20.14 -7.99
C LEU A 414 -5.68 20.01 -7.23
N PRO A 415 -5.73 20.35 -5.93
CA PRO A 415 -6.98 20.35 -5.20
C PRO A 415 -7.97 21.34 -5.83
N ARG A 416 -9.25 21.10 -5.61
CA ARG A 416 -10.29 22.11 -5.88
C ARG A 416 -10.43 23.06 -4.71
N ALA A 417 -10.68 24.34 -4.99
CA ALA A 417 -10.96 25.32 -3.96
C ALA A 417 -12.47 25.56 -3.84
N ILE A 418 -12.99 25.56 -2.62
CA ILE A 418 -14.34 26.05 -2.33
C ILE A 418 -14.23 27.18 -1.31
N ILE A 419 -14.71 28.37 -1.63
CA ILE A 419 -14.80 29.48 -0.70
C ILE A 419 -16.18 29.45 -0.03
N ALA A 420 -16.21 29.22 1.28
CA ALA A 420 -17.41 29.32 2.10
C ALA A 420 -17.44 30.68 2.82
N LEU A 421 -18.37 31.56 2.42
CA LEU A 421 -18.59 32.85 3.07
C LEU A 421 -19.51 32.66 4.28
N ASN A 422 -18.96 32.69 5.49
CA ASN A 422 -19.65 32.34 6.74
C ASN A 422 -19.36 33.33 7.89
N PRO A 423 -20.37 34.07 8.39
CA PRO A 423 -21.71 34.21 7.83
C PRO A 423 -21.73 35.21 6.66
N LEU A 424 -22.77 35.17 5.82
CA LEU A 424 -23.11 36.12 4.76
C LEU A 424 -24.43 36.86 5.11
N PRO A 425 -24.58 38.17 4.84
CA PRO A 425 -25.79 38.90 5.20
C PRO A 425 -26.98 38.40 4.39
N SER A 426 -28.16 38.33 5.00
CA SER A 426 -29.38 37.86 4.33
C SER A 426 -29.94 38.84 3.28
N GLU A 427 -29.33 40.01 3.12
CA GLU A 427 -29.78 41.11 2.25
C GLU A 427 -29.21 41.04 0.82
N VAL A 428 -28.46 39.99 0.50
CA VAL A 428 -27.94 39.75 -0.87
C VAL A 428 -29.06 39.35 -1.84
N PRO A 429 -28.95 39.68 -3.14
CA PRO A 429 -29.92 39.25 -4.15
C PRO A 429 -30.10 37.73 -4.17
N ASP A 430 -31.33 37.22 -4.34
CA ASP A 430 -31.60 35.78 -4.26
C ASP A 430 -30.77 34.94 -5.24
N ILE A 431 -30.40 35.51 -6.39
CA ILE A 431 -29.56 34.87 -7.42
C ILE A 431 -28.14 34.59 -6.91
N PHE A 432 -27.66 35.35 -5.91
CA PHE A 432 -26.33 35.18 -5.31
C PHE A 432 -26.21 33.89 -4.47
N TRP A 433 -27.33 33.32 -4.01
CA TRP A 433 -27.29 32.04 -3.28
C TRP A 433 -26.96 30.84 -4.18
N ALA A 434 -27.04 30.99 -5.50
CA ALA A 434 -26.57 29.98 -6.44
C ALA A 434 -25.04 30.05 -6.61
N ALA A 435 -24.36 28.91 -6.43
CA ALA A 435 -22.88 28.83 -6.41
C ALA A 435 -22.26 29.33 -7.72
N ASP A 436 -22.86 29.01 -8.87
CA ASP A 436 -22.40 29.48 -10.18
C ASP A 436 -22.41 31.01 -10.28
N THR A 437 -23.49 31.64 -9.84
CA THR A 437 -23.63 33.10 -9.88
C THR A 437 -22.70 33.77 -8.87
N ALA A 438 -22.65 33.25 -7.64
CA ALA A 438 -21.76 33.74 -6.59
C ALA A 438 -20.30 33.72 -7.06
N THR A 439 -19.88 32.62 -7.67
CA THR A 439 -18.51 32.44 -8.18
C THR A 439 -18.21 33.45 -9.28
N LYS A 440 -19.09 33.60 -10.27
CA LYS A 440 -18.90 34.58 -11.37
C LYS A 440 -18.82 36.01 -10.87
N GLN A 441 -19.68 36.38 -9.92
CA GLN A 441 -19.69 37.72 -9.35
C GLN A 441 -18.41 38.00 -8.55
N VAL A 442 -18.00 37.07 -7.69
CA VAL A 442 -16.74 37.16 -6.92
C VAL A 442 -15.53 37.30 -7.83
N LEU A 443 -15.44 36.49 -8.89
CA LEU A 443 -14.34 36.59 -9.86
C LEU A 443 -14.38 37.90 -10.63
N HIS A 444 -15.58 38.39 -10.99
CA HIS A 444 -15.72 39.68 -11.66
C HIS A 444 -15.25 40.84 -10.79
N GLU A 445 -15.69 40.88 -9.52
CA GLU A 445 -15.28 41.90 -8.54
C GLU A 445 -13.77 41.87 -8.30
N ALA A 446 -13.18 40.68 -8.12
CA ALA A 446 -11.74 40.52 -7.91
C ALA A 446 -10.89 40.85 -9.16
N ASN A 447 -11.48 40.84 -10.35
CA ASN A 447 -10.82 41.26 -11.59
C ASN A 447 -10.73 42.79 -11.74
N ILE A 448 -11.56 43.55 -11.02
CA ILE A 448 -11.52 45.01 -11.04
C ILE A 448 -10.16 45.46 -10.48
N GLU A 449 -9.36 46.13 -11.31
CA GLU A 449 -7.99 46.57 -10.98
C GLU A 449 -7.00 45.45 -10.61
N PHE A 450 -7.27 44.18 -10.97
CA PHE A 450 -6.42 43.01 -10.68
C PHE A 450 -4.94 43.23 -11.05
N SER A 451 -4.67 43.77 -12.24
CA SER A 451 -3.31 44.00 -12.74
C SER A 451 -2.55 45.13 -12.01
N LYS A 452 -3.26 45.96 -11.23
CA LYS A 452 -2.72 47.07 -10.45
C LYS A 452 -2.68 46.78 -8.95
N ASN A 453 -3.30 45.69 -8.49
CA ASN A 453 -3.38 45.37 -7.06
C ASN A 453 -2.00 44.91 -6.53
N PRO A 454 -1.40 45.62 -5.54
CA PRO A 454 -0.07 45.31 -5.03
C PRO A 454 0.05 43.90 -4.45
N LYS A 455 -1.06 43.29 -4.00
CA LYS A 455 -1.10 41.94 -3.43
C LYS A 455 -0.93 40.84 -4.48
N PHE A 456 -1.44 41.06 -5.69
CA PHE A 456 -1.39 40.07 -6.77
C PHE A 456 -0.17 40.21 -7.68
N ILE A 457 0.42 41.41 -7.76
CA ILE A 457 1.62 41.70 -8.57
C ILE A 457 2.77 40.68 -8.35
N PRO A 458 3.14 40.28 -7.12
CA PRO A 458 4.19 39.30 -6.90
C PRO A 458 3.90 37.95 -7.60
N PHE A 459 2.68 37.45 -7.47
CA PHE A 459 2.26 36.18 -8.08
C PHE A 459 2.20 36.28 -9.61
N ILE A 460 1.71 37.41 -10.15
CA ILE A 460 1.68 37.64 -11.60
C ILE A 460 3.09 37.67 -12.18
N ARG A 461 4.02 38.42 -11.56
CA ARG A 461 5.42 38.50 -12.00
C ARG A 461 6.11 37.13 -11.97
N HIS A 462 5.83 36.35 -10.91
CA HIS A 462 6.38 35.02 -10.73
C HIS A 462 6.02 34.06 -11.86
N TRP A 463 4.78 34.09 -12.37
CA TRP A 463 4.34 33.24 -13.49
C TRP A 463 4.65 33.82 -14.86
N LYS A 464 4.65 35.15 -15.02
CA LYS A 464 5.13 35.79 -16.26
C LYS A 464 6.60 35.45 -16.55
N GLY A 465 7.43 35.31 -15.52
CA GLY A 465 8.82 34.84 -15.68
C GLY A 465 8.97 33.39 -16.15
N ARG A 466 7.88 32.62 -16.24
CA ARG A 466 7.83 31.22 -16.72
C ARG A 466 6.98 31.06 -17.99
N ASP A 467 6.87 32.12 -18.79
CA ASP A 467 6.10 32.17 -20.04
C ASP A 467 4.62 31.78 -19.89
N LYS A 468 4.02 32.04 -18.71
CA LYS A 468 2.57 31.92 -18.49
C LYS A 468 1.91 33.29 -18.59
N ASN A 469 0.92 33.40 -19.48
CA ASN A 469 0.11 34.61 -19.59
C ASN A 469 -0.98 34.60 -18.52
N VAL A 470 -1.05 35.65 -17.70
CA VAL A 470 -2.02 35.82 -16.63
C VAL A 470 -2.69 37.17 -16.83
N GLU A 471 -3.94 37.14 -17.29
CA GLU A 471 -4.72 38.34 -17.60
C GLU A 471 -5.81 38.59 -16.55
N THR A 472 -6.36 37.52 -15.99
CA THR A 472 -7.43 37.55 -14.97
C THR A 472 -7.03 36.83 -13.68
N ILE A 473 -7.79 37.08 -12.60
CA ILE A 473 -7.65 36.33 -11.34
C ILE A 473 -7.98 34.85 -11.51
N GLU A 474 -8.88 34.52 -12.44
CA GLU A 474 -9.25 33.14 -12.76
C GLU A 474 -8.07 32.41 -13.42
N ASP A 475 -7.35 33.07 -14.35
CA ASP A 475 -6.14 32.52 -14.95
C ASP A 475 -5.06 32.26 -13.88
N LEU A 476 -4.92 33.18 -12.92
CA LEU A 476 -3.96 33.02 -11.83
C LEU A 476 -4.34 31.85 -10.92
N LEU A 477 -5.61 31.74 -10.53
CA LEU A 477 -6.07 30.67 -9.64
C LEU A 477 -6.01 29.29 -10.30
N LYS A 478 -6.25 29.19 -11.61
CA LYS A 478 -6.10 27.92 -12.38
C LYS A 478 -4.67 27.40 -12.44
N LEU A 479 -3.66 28.24 -12.12
CA LEU A 479 -2.28 27.78 -11.96
C LEU A 479 -2.03 27.08 -10.61
N TYR A 480 -2.92 27.29 -9.62
CA TYR A 480 -2.80 26.76 -8.27
C TYR A 480 -3.88 25.72 -7.91
N TYR A 481 -5.08 25.82 -8.49
CA TYR A 481 -6.22 24.96 -8.21
C TYR A 481 -6.84 24.45 -9.51
N ASP A 482 -7.46 23.26 -9.49
CA ASP A 482 -8.12 22.72 -10.70
C ASP A 482 -9.42 23.47 -11.04
N ASP A 483 -10.13 23.93 -10.01
CA ASP A 483 -11.40 24.65 -10.12
C ASP A 483 -11.68 25.43 -8.82
N MET A 484 -12.51 26.46 -8.90
CA MET A 484 -12.92 27.26 -7.75
C MET A 484 -14.44 27.45 -7.71
N ARG A 485 -15.04 27.26 -6.54
CA ARG A 485 -16.47 27.52 -6.27
C ARG A 485 -16.64 28.45 -5.07
N VAL A 486 -17.72 29.22 -5.05
CA VAL A 486 -18.12 30.07 -3.92
C VAL A 486 -19.50 29.66 -3.43
N VAL A 487 -19.64 29.47 -2.12
CA VAL A 487 -20.92 29.17 -1.45
C VAL A 487 -21.10 30.12 -0.27
N GLY A 488 -22.28 30.75 -0.17
CA GLY A 488 -22.62 31.66 0.92
C GLY A 488 -23.42 30.95 2.00
N ILE A 489 -23.02 31.08 3.27
CA ILE A 489 -23.74 30.55 4.42
C ILE A 489 -24.42 31.72 5.14
N PRO A 490 -25.75 31.80 5.19
CA PRO A 490 -26.45 32.96 5.75
C PRO A 490 -26.27 33.05 7.28
N ARG A 491 -26.45 34.28 7.81
CA ARG A 491 -26.56 34.51 9.27
C ARG A 491 -27.74 33.72 9.89
N LYS A 492 -27.65 33.49 11.21
CA LYS A 492 -28.72 32.88 12.03
C LYS A 492 -30.05 33.61 11.82
N GLY A 493 -31.15 32.86 11.78
CA GLY A 493 -32.52 33.38 11.60
C GLY A 493 -33.22 32.98 10.28
N ARG A 494 -32.51 32.33 9.34
CA ARG A 494 -33.09 31.75 8.11
C ARG A 494 -32.73 30.27 7.96
N SER A 495 -33.27 29.43 8.82
CA SER A 495 -32.87 28.02 8.96
C SER A 495 -33.06 27.17 7.71
N ASN A 496 -34.13 27.41 6.95
CA ASN A 496 -34.31 26.76 5.65
C ASN A 496 -33.22 27.15 4.64
N LEU A 497 -32.83 28.42 4.62
CA LEU A 497 -31.77 28.88 3.74
C LEU A 497 -30.41 28.35 4.18
N ILE A 498 -30.13 28.30 5.50
CA ILE A 498 -28.93 27.65 6.05
C ILE A 498 -28.88 26.20 5.56
N LYS A 499 -29.97 25.44 5.74
CA LYS A 499 -30.06 24.05 5.28
C LYS A 499 -29.77 23.95 3.78
N GLN A 500 -30.48 24.73 2.95
CA GLN A 500 -30.30 24.71 1.50
C GLN A 500 -28.84 25.00 1.08
N GLN A 501 -28.21 26.00 1.71
CA GLN A 501 -26.83 26.38 1.41
C GLN A 501 -25.81 25.34 1.92
N VAL A 502 -26.04 24.69 3.05
CA VAL A 502 -25.21 23.57 3.52
C VAL A 502 -25.36 22.36 2.60
N SER A 503 -26.57 21.99 2.18
CA SER A 503 -26.79 20.91 1.21
C SER A 503 -26.15 21.23 -0.16
N GLN A 504 -26.13 22.51 -0.55
CA GLN A 504 -25.43 22.98 -1.74
C GLN A 504 -23.91 22.85 -1.60
N LEU A 505 -23.34 23.27 -0.47
CA LEU A 505 -21.91 23.07 -0.16
C LEU A 505 -21.53 21.58 -0.22
N TYR A 506 -22.34 20.71 0.39
CA TYR A 506 -22.12 19.26 0.35
C TYR A 506 -22.13 18.71 -1.08
N ARG A 507 -23.06 19.17 -1.93
CA ARG A 507 -23.13 18.78 -3.34
C ARG A 507 -21.90 19.21 -4.14
N GLU A 508 -21.42 20.44 -3.92
CA GLU A 508 -20.19 20.94 -4.55
C GLU A 508 -18.96 20.14 -4.11
N ILE A 509 -18.85 19.80 -2.82
CA ILE A 509 -17.79 18.93 -2.28
C ILE A 509 -17.84 17.56 -2.96
N LYS A 510 -19.01 16.91 -3.00
CA LYS A 510 -19.15 15.57 -3.60
C LYS A 510 -18.79 15.56 -5.08
N THR A 511 -19.28 16.54 -5.84
CA THR A 511 -18.97 16.69 -7.28
C THR A 511 -17.48 16.93 -7.51
N SER A 512 -16.86 17.74 -6.64
CA SER A 512 -15.44 18.04 -6.67
C SER A 512 -14.57 16.81 -6.39
N VAL A 513 -14.93 16.02 -5.37
CA VAL A 513 -14.28 14.75 -5.02
C VAL A 513 -14.38 13.75 -6.17
N GLN A 514 -15.58 13.54 -6.73
CA GLN A 514 -15.78 12.63 -7.86
C GLN A 514 -14.90 12.99 -9.05
N ARG A 515 -14.81 14.28 -9.37
CA ARG A 515 -13.95 14.75 -10.46
C ARG A 515 -12.46 14.60 -10.13
N SER A 516 -12.04 14.90 -8.91
CA SER A 516 -10.66 14.68 -8.44
C SER A 516 -10.28 13.19 -8.56
N HIS A 517 -11.12 12.29 -8.07
CA HIS A 517 -10.91 10.85 -8.17
C HIS A 517 -10.80 10.38 -9.62
N ARG A 518 -11.68 10.85 -10.51
CA ARG A 518 -11.61 10.54 -11.94
C ARG A 518 -10.28 10.96 -12.55
N MET A 519 -9.82 12.18 -12.27
CA MET A 519 -8.54 12.69 -12.78
C MET A 519 -7.34 11.97 -12.17
N LYS A 520 -7.37 11.68 -10.86
CA LYS A 520 -6.34 10.88 -10.18
C LYS A 520 -6.28 9.48 -10.77
N ARG A 521 -7.42 8.85 -11.07
CA ARG A 521 -7.51 7.53 -11.72
C ARG A 521 -6.92 7.55 -13.12
N GLU A 522 -7.34 8.50 -13.97
CA GLU A 522 -6.80 8.69 -15.33
C GLU A 522 -5.27 8.85 -15.34
N ARG A 523 -4.67 9.36 -14.26
CA ARG A 523 -3.23 9.57 -14.14
C ARG A 523 -2.49 8.45 -13.39
N ARG A 524 -3.17 7.37 -13.00
CA ARG A 524 -2.66 6.30 -12.11
C ARG A 524 -2.14 6.85 -10.77
N MET A 525 -2.86 7.79 -10.18
CA MET A 525 -2.47 8.45 -8.92
C MET A 525 -3.60 8.39 -7.87
N LEU A 526 -4.66 7.61 -8.12
CA LEU A 526 -5.73 7.39 -7.14
C LEU A 526 -5.26 6.36 -6.12
N MET A 527 -5.05 6.81 -4.89
CA MET A 527 -4.48 6.00 -3.82
C MET A 527 -5.59 5.35 -2.99
N ASN A 528 -5.44 4.05 -2.73
CA ASN A 528 -6.26 3.40 -1.71
C ASN A 528 -5.81 3.81 -0.31
N SER A 529 -6.57 3.37 0.68
CA SER A 529 -6.39 3.73 2.08
C SER A 529 -4.99 3.41 2.62
N LYS A 530 -4.42 2.25 2.27
CA LYS A 530 -3.05 1.83 2.65
C LYS A 530 -1.97 2.65 1.95
N ALA A 531 -2.09 2.85 0.64
CA ALA A 531 -1.14 3.63 -0.15
C ALA A 531 -1.11 5.09 0.33
N LEU A 532 -2.28 5.68 0.60
CA LEU A 532 -2.37 7.04 1.14
C LEU A 532 -1.71 7.13 2.53
N GLN A 533 -1.93 6.14 3.42
CA GLN A 533 -1.24 6.10 4.72
C GLN A 533 0.28 6.14 4.54
N PHE A 534 0.80 5.30 3.64
CA PHE A 534 2.23 5.21 3.35
C PHE A 534 2.81 6.55 2.86
N HIS A 535 2.14 7.19 1.90
CA HIS A 535 2.58 8.48 1.38
C HIS A 535 2.49 9.60 2.42
N LEU A 536 1.48 9.58 3.29
CA LEU A 536 1.37 10.52 4.42
C LEU A 536 2.58 10.38 5.36
N GLN A 537 2.95 9.16 5.76
CA GLN A 537 4.14 8.94 6.60
C GLN A 537 5.42 9.43 5.92
N SER A 538 5.59 9.13 4.63
CA SER A 538 6.75 9.58 3.85
C SER A 538 6.80 11.11 3.75
N ALA A 539 5.65 11.77 3.60
CA ALA A 539 5.57 13.23 3.57
C ALA A 539 5.85 13.84 4.94
N TYR A 540 5.40 13.22 6.04
CA TYR A 540 5.75 13.66 7.39
C TYR A 540 7.26 13.58 7.64
N ASP A 541 7.92 12.50 7.21
CA ASP A 541 9.38 12.37 7.27
C ASP A 541 10.08 13.43 6.42
N HIS A 542 9.61 13.66 5.20
CA HIS A 542 10.17 14.66 4.29
C HIS A 542 10.05 16.08 4.86
N PHE A 543 8.84 16.51 5.22
CA PHE A 543 8.59 17.87 5.71
C PHE A 543 9.12 18.13 7.12
N ALA A 544 9.35 17.08 7.94
CA ALA A 544 10.08 17.23 9.19
C ALA A 544 11.58 17.52 8.95
N ASN A 545 12.16 16.95 7.90
CA ASN A 545 13.56 17.16 7.55
C ASN A 545 13.79 18.49 6.80
N SER A 546 12.92 18.87 5.86
CA SER A 546 13.11 20.03 4.99
C SER A 546 11.78 20.57 4.43
N LEU A 547 11.60 21.89 4.45
CA LEU A 547 10.50 22.59 3.78
C LEU A 547 10.88 23.18 2.42
N SER A 548 12.18 23.16 2.07
CA SER A 548 12.70 23.80 0.85
C SER A 548 12.71 22.87 -0.36
N THR A 549 12.82 21.55 -0.12
CA THR A 549 12.84 20.50 -1.14
C THR A 549 11.44 19.99 -1.45
N SER A 550 11.17 19.62 -2.70
CA SER A 550 9.85 19.10 -3.09
C SER A 550 9.67 17.64 -2.66
N PHE A 551 8.46 17.30 -2.21
CA PHE A 551 8.06 15.92 -1.96
C PHE A 551 7.73 15.23 -3.28
N ASP A 552 8.36 14.09 -3.56
CA ASP A 552 8.18 13.34 -4.81
C ASP A 552 7.46 12.01 -4.52
N PHE A 553 6.22 11.92 -4.99
CA PHE A 553 5.37 10.74 -4.80
C PHE A 553 5.97 9.48 -5.39
N VAL A 554 6.56 9.56 -6.59
CA VAL A 554 7.12 8.40 -7.29
C VAL A 554 8.34 7.89 -6.53
N LYS A 555 9.26 8.79 -6.17
CA LYS A 555 10.44 8.42 -5.36
C LYS A 555 10.06 7.85 -4.01
N SER A 556 9.03 8.38 -3.36
CA SER A 556 8.58 7.84 -2.07
C SER A 556 8.13 6.38 -2.20
N THR A 557 7.45 5.99 -3.28
CA THR A 557 7.08 4.60 -3.54
C THR A 557 8.31 3.72 -3.77
N PHE A 558 9.29 4.17 -4.57
CA PHE A 558 10.52 3.42 -4.82
C PHE A 558 11.42 3.27 -3.60
N ALA A 559 11.38 4.21 -2.64
CA ALA A 559 12.11 4.08 -1.39
C ALA A 559 11.62 2.88 -0.56
N HIS A 560 10.35 2.52 -0.66
CA HIS A 560 9.76 1.37 0.01
C HIS A 560 9.81 0.10 -0.84
N SER A 561 9.59 0.24 -2.13
CA SER A 561 9.60 -0.86 -3.10
C SER A 561 10.68 -0.60 -4.16
N PRO A 562 11.97 -0.84 -3.81
CA PRO A 562 13.07 -0.53 -4.71
C PRO A 562 13.05 -1.44 -5.94
N ILE A 563 13.56 -0.92 -7.06
CA ILE A 563 13.76 -1.71 -8.27
C ILE A 563 14.75 -2.84 -7.95
N PRO A 564 14.39 -4.11 -8.22
CA PRO A 564 15.30 -5.23 -8.05
C PRO A 564 16.64 -5.00 -8.78
N PRO A 565 17.79 -5.28 -8.13
CA PRO A 565 19.11 -4.98 -8.69
C PRO A 565 19.40 -5.72 -10.02
N ASN A 566 18.73 -6.85 -10.24
CA ASN A 566 18.94 -7.70 -11.42
C ASN A 566 18.15 -7.27 -12.66
N PHE A 567 17.40 -6.17 -12.60
CA PHE A 567 16.58 -5.71 -13.73
C PHE A 567 17.43 -5.40 -14.98
N GLY A 568 18.51 -4.62 -14.84
CA GLY A 568 19.42 -4.31 -15.94
C GLY A 568 20.08 -5.56 -16.55
N GLY A 569 20.55 -6.49 -15.70
CA GLY A 569 21.11 -7.76 -16.15
C GLY A 569 20.08 -8.64 -16.89
N SER A 570 18.81 -8.60 -16.48
CA SER A 570 17.73 -9.32 -17.15
C SER A 570 17.38 -8.72 -18.51
N ILE A 571 17.43 -7.38 -18.65
CA ILE A 571 17.30 -6.71 -19.95
C ILE A 571 18.42 -7.16 -20.90
N LEU A 572 19.67 -7.16 -20.43
CA LEU A 572 20.81 -7.63 -21.21
C LEU A 572 20.58 -9.07 -21.70
N LYS A 573 20.13 -9.97 -20.81
CA LYS A 573 19.80 -11.36 -21.15
C LYS A 573 18.70 -11.47 -22.20
N LEU A 574 17.67 -10.62 -22.14
CA LEU A 574 16.63 -10.57 -23.18
C LEU A 574 17.23 -10.20 -24.54
N ILE A 575 18.04 -9.14 -24.60
CA ILE A 575 18.70 -8.69 -25.84
C ILE A 575 19.57 -9.81 -26.44
N LEU A 576 20.36 -10.49 -25.60
CA LEU A 576 21.23 -11.59 -26.03
C LEU A 576 20.44 -12.80 -26.56
N ASN A 577 19.32 -13.16 -25.91
CA ASN A 577 18.45 -14.25 -26.39
C ASN A 577 17.78 -13.92 -27.72
N VAL A 578 17.28 -12.68 -27.89
CA VAL A 578 16.72 -12.24 -29.17
C VAL A 578 17.78 -12.31 -30.26
N ARG A 579 18.98 -11.76 -30.01
CA ARG A 579 20.08 -11.81 -30.99
C ARG A 579 20.51 -13.23 -31.35
N LYS A 580 20.66 -14.13 -30.37
CA LYS A 580 21.00 -15.54 -30.60
C LYS A 580 19.98 -16.21 -31.54
N ASN A 581 18.69 -15.97 -31.29
CA ASN A 581 17.62 -16.52 -32.13
C ASN A 581 17.55 -15.85 -33.51
N THR A 582 17.82 -14.55 -33.62
CA THR A 582 17.95 -13.87 -34.92
C THR A 582 19.06 -14.50 -35.76
N THR A 583 20.23 -14.76 -35.18
CA THR A 583 21.34 -15.42 -35.89
C THR A 583 20.93 -16.81 -36.38
N LYS A 584 20.32 -17.63 -35.50
CA LYS A 584 19.83 -18.97 -35.86
C LYS A 584 18.80 -18.93 -37.00
N MET A 585 17.87 -17.98 -36.97
CA MET A 585 16.87 -17.82 -38.03
C MET A 585 17.49 -17.40 -39.37
N ILE A 586 18.49 -16.52 -39.35
CA ILE A 586 19.24 -16.13 -40.56
C ILE A 586 19.97 -17.35 -41.15
N GLU A 587 20.60 -18.17 -40.30
CA GLU A 587 21.25 -19.42 -40.72
C GLU A 587 20.26 -20.43 -41.32
N GLU A 588 19.03 -20.48 -40.79
CA GLU A 588 17.91 -21.29 -41.31
C GLU A 588 17.25 -20.69 -42.57
N GLY A 589 17.75 -19.56 -43.10
CA GLY A 589 17.20 -18.91 -44.29
C GLY A 589 15.85 -18.21 -44.09
N LYS A 590 15.45 -17.95 -42.85
CA LYS A 590 14.18 -17.26 -42.52
C LYS A 590 14.34 -15.74 -42.66
N PRO A 591 13.34 -15.04 -43.21
CA PRO A 591 13.38 -13.58 -43.30
C PRO A 591 13.23 -12.95 -41.91
N VAL A 592 14.28 -12.25 -41.45
CA VAL A 592 14.27 -11.50 -40.18
C VAL A 592 14.94 -10.14 -40.39
N ALA A 593 14.45 -9.11 -39.71
CA ALA A 593 15.13 -7.82 -39.63
C ALA A 593 16.42 -7.99 -38.80
N GLY A 594 17.55 -8.20 -39.48
CA GLY A 594 18.79 -8.68 -38.85
C GLY A 594 19.74 -7.60 -38.28
N THR A 595 19.37 -6.32 -38.27
CA THR A 595 20.25 -5.27 -37.74
C THR A 595 20.10 -5.13 -36.22
N VAL A 596 21.16 -4.65 -35.55
CA VAL A 596 21.16 -4.48 -34.08
C VAL A 596 20.13 -3.44 -33.65
N GLU A 597 19.94 -2.39 -34.44
CA GLU A 597 18.94 -1.34 -34.23
C GLU A 597 17.53 -1.94 -34.25
N LYS A 598 17.24 -2.82 -35.22
CA LYS A 598 15.92 -3.47 -35.31
C LYS A 598 15.64 -4.41 -34.14
N ILE A 599 16.67 -5.07 -33.62
CA ILE A 599 16.56 -5.87 -32.38
C ILE A 599 16.21 -4.97 -31.20
N LEU A 600 16.92 -3.85 -31.02
CA LEU A 600 16.68 -2.88 -29.94
C LEU A 600 15.29 -2.23 -30.04
N GLU A 601 14.88 -1.84 -31.24
CA GLU A 601 13.52 -1.34 -31.54
C GLU A 601 12.43 -2.37 -31.19
N SER A 602 12.70 -3.65 -31.40
CA SER A 602 11.75 -4.73 -31.10
C SER A 602 11.65 -5.05 -29.60
N VAL A 603 12.77 -4.97 -28.85
CA VAL A 603 12.76 -5.26 -27.41
C VAL A 603 12.30 -4.08 -26.55
N ALA A 604 12.43 -2.84 -27.02
CA ALA A 604 12.06 -1.64 -26.25
C ALA A 604 10.57 -1.66 -25.80
N PRO A 605 9.58 -2.01 -26.65
CA PRO A 605 8.20 -2.18 -26.21
C PRO A 605 8.02 -3.28 -25.16
N MET A 606 8.75 -4.39 -25.25
CA MET A 606 8.69 -5.44 -24.23
C MET A 606 9.21 -4.95 -22.88
N ILE A 607 10.34 -4.22 -22.87
CA ILE A 607 10.91 -3.64 -21.64
C ILE A 607 9.93 -2.62 -21.04
N ALA A 608 9.35 -1.74 -21.86
CA ALA A 608 8.32 -0.78 -21.42
C ALA A 608 7.10 -1.49 -20.82
N SER A 609 6.62 -2.58 -21.43
CA SER A 609 5.50 -3.35 -20.91
C SER A 609 5.82 -4.05 -19.58
N CYS A 610 7.07 -4.48 -19.38
CA CYS A 610 7.54 -5.01 -18.09
C CYS A 610 7.53 -3.93 -17.01
N ILE A 611 8.04 -2.73 -17.32
CA ILE A 611 8.03 -1.57 -16.41
C ILE A 611 6.59 -1.23 -16.01
N LEU A 612 5.66 -1.21 -16.96
CA LEU A 612 4.24 -0.95 -16.66
C LEU A 612 3.63 -2.05 -15.78
N LEU A 613 3.96 -3.32 -16.04
CA LEU A 613 3.51 -4.45 -15.22
C LEU A 613 4.03 -4.36 -13.78
N ASP A 614 5.29 -3.98 -13.60
CA ASP A 614 5.88 -3.75 -12.28
C ASP A 614 5.22 -2.55 -11.58
N ALA A 615 5.05 -1.43 -12.28
CA ALA A 615 4.35 -0.26 -11.77
C ALA A 615 2.89 -0.56 -11.39
N ALA A 616 2.19 -1.47 -12.08
CA ALA A 616 0.85 -1.92 -11.71
C ALA A 616 0.86 -2.80 -10.45
N ARG A 617 1.79 -3.77 -10.36
CA ARG A 617 1.92 -4.64 -9.18
C ARG A 617 2.26 -3.85 -7.92
N GLN A 618 3.16 -2.88 -8.03
CA GLN A 618 3.65 -2.06 -6.93
C GLN A 618 2.82 -0.81 -6.67
N GLN A 619 1.79 -0.53 -7.49
CA GLN A 619 0.96 0.70 -7.41
C GLN A 619 1.81 1.98 -7.50
N ILE A 620 2.81 1.98 -8.36
CA ILE A 620 3.67 3.15 -8.58
C ILE A 620 2.84 4.20 -9.31
N PRO A 621 2.62 5.36 -8.68
CA PRO A 621 1.69 6.31 -9.22
C PRO A 621 2.36 7.13 -10.34
N GLY A 622 1.61 7.53 -11.38
CA GLY A 622 2.04 8.55 -12.34
C GLY A 622 2.05 8.17 -13.82
N THR A 623 2.54 9.11 -14.64
CA THR A 623 2.68 8.98 -16.10
C THR A 623 4.00 8.33 -16.47
N ALA A 624 4.14 7.91 -17.73
CA ALA A 624 5.39 7.34 -18.24
C ALA A 624 6.60 8.24 -18.00
N SER A 625 6.44 9.57 -18.16
CA SER A 625 7.48 10.56 -17.91
C SER A 625 7.94 10.65 -16.45
N HIS A 626 7.08 10.29 -15.49
CA HIS A 626 7.43 10.29 -14.07
C HIS A 626 7.99 8.93 -13.62
N ILE A 627 7.50 7.83 -14.19
CA ILE A 627 7.89 6.47 -13.82
C ILE A 627 9.26 6.10 -14.43
N PHE A 628 9.45 6.35 -15.73
CA PHE A 628 10.64 5.87 -16.45
C PHE A 628 12.00 6.38 -15.92
N PRO A 629 12.15 7.63 -15.43
CA PRO A 629 13.44 8.11 -14.91
C PRO A 629 14.09 7.21 -13.86
N GLU A 630 13.30 6.58 -12.99
CA GLU A 630 13.79 5.69 -11.93
C GLU A 630 14.32 4.36 -12.52
N TYR A 631 13.75 3.87 -13.63
CA TYR A 631 14.22 2.67 -14.33
C TYR A 631 15.34 2.97 -15.34
N LYS A 632 15.47 4.23 -15.80
CA LYS A 632 16.36 4.62 -16.90
C LYS A 632 17.79 4.19 -16.66
N HIS A 633 18.30 4.34 -15.44
CA HIS A 633 19.68 3.96 -15.12
C HIS A 633 19.96 2.46 -15.38
N SER A 634 19.02 1.59 -15.04
CA SER A 634 19.15 0.15 -15.28
C SER A 634 19.09 -0.18 -16.78
N CYS A 635 18.21 0.48 -17.54
CA CYS A 635 18.12 0.32 -18.99
C CYS A 635 19.40 0.82 -19.70
N ASP A 636 19.91 1.98 -19.30
CA ASP A 636 21.14 2.56 -19.81
C ASP A 636 22.34 1.64 -19.56
N ASN A 637 22.46 1.10 -18.34
CA ASN A 637 23.55 0.18 -18.00
C ASN A 637 23.46 -1.12 -18.80
N ALA A 638 22.26 -1.68 -18.96
CA ALA A 638 22.05 -2.88 -19.78
C ALA A 638 22.49 -2.65 -21.25
N PHE A 639 22.17 -1.49 -21.82
CA PHE A 639 22.63 -1.11 -23.14
C PHE A 639 24.15 -0.95 -23.20
N LYS A 640 24.76 -0.27 -22.21
CA LYS A 640 26.22 -0.09 -22.15
C LYS A 640 26.95 -1.43 -22.07
N ASP A 641 26.49 -2.33 -21.20
CA ASP A 641 27.06 -3.68 -21.07
C ASP A 641 26.94 -4.47 -22.38
N PHE A 642 25.78 -4.39 -23.04
CA PHE A 642 25.61 -4.97 -24.38
C PHE A 642 26.60 -4.39 -25.38
N TYR A 643 26.72 -3.06 -25.44
CA TYR A 643 27.60 -2.35 -26.37
C TYR A 643 29.08 -2.69 -26.13
N GLU A 644 29.53 -2.70 -24.88
CA GLU A 644 30.94 -2.86 -24.55
C GLU A 644 31.41 -4.33 -24.56
N GLN A 645 30.55 -5.24 -24.10
CA GLN A 645 30.94 -6.62 -23.82
C GLN A 645 30.36 -7.63 -24.81
N HIS A 646 29.33 -7.26 -25.58
CA HIS A 646 28.61 -8.21 -26.43
C HIS A 646 28.43 -7.77 -27.89
N LEU A 647 28.64 -6.50 -28.23
CA LEU A 647 28.59 -6.03 -29.63
C LEU A 647 29.90 -6.33 -30.35
N GLU A 648 29.83 -7.24 -31.32
CA GLU A 648 30.99 -7.66 -32.14
C GLU A 648 31.49 -6.49 -32.97
N CYS A 649 32.81 -6.43 -33.18
CA CYS A 649 33.40 -5.46 -34.07
C CYS A 649 32.93 -5.65 -35.53
N ALA A 650 32.45 -4.58 -36.16
CA ALA A 650 31.93 -4.58 -37.53
C ALA A 650 33.02 -4.70 -38.61
N TYR A 651 34.30 -4.68 -38.22
CA TYR A 651 35.42 -4.73 -39.15
C TYR A 651 35.45 -6.03 -39.96
N ARG A 652 35.64 -5.89 -41.27
CA ARG A 652 35.88 -6.98 -42.23
C ARG A 652 37.21 -6.78 -42.93
N SER A 653 37.93 -7.87 -43.18
CA SER A 653 39.22 -7.83 -43.86
C SER A 653 39.04 -7.34 -45.31
N PRO A 654 39.79 -6.32 -45.76
CA PRO A 654 39.79 -5.89 -47.15
C PRO A 654 40.27 -6.97 -48.14
N ARG A 655 41.06 -7.94 -47.65
CA ARG A 655 41.63 -9.02 -48.46
C ARG A 655 40.65 -10.18 -48.68
N ASP A 656 39.76 -10.42 -47.71
CA ASP A 656 38.69 -11.42 -47.82
C ASP A 656 37.48 -10.93 -46.99
N PRO A 657 36.40 -10.46 -47.64
CA PRO A 657 35.20 -9.98 -46.96
C PRO A 657 34.50 -11.02 -46.08
N LYS A 658 34.79 -12.33 -46.26
CA LYS A 658 34.28 -13.41 -45.40
C LYS A 658 34.96 -13.45 -44.04
N VAL A 659 36.19 -12.93 -43.94
CA VAL A 659 36.95 -12.85 -42.69
C VAL A 659 36.55 -11.58 -41.94
N ARG A 660 35.93 -11.76 -40.76
CA ARG A 660 35.46 -10.68 -39.90
C ARG A 660 36.12 -10.70 -38.53
N CYS A 661 36.16 -9.55 -37.89
CA CYS A 661 36.60 -9.47 -36.50
C CYS A 661 35.56 -10.12 -35.56
N VAL A 662 36.01 -10.86 -34.55
CA VAL A 662 35.16 -11.47 -33.52
C VAL A 662 35.32 -10.84 -32.14
N ASN A 663 36.21 -9.85 -32.00
CA ASN A 663 36.46 -9.18 -30.72
C ASN A 663 35.31 -8.22 -30.36
N TYR A 664 34.99 -8.17 -29.06
CA TYR A 664 34.18 -7.13 -28.45
C TYR A 664 35.02 -5.93 -28.04
N ARG A 665 34.39 -4.77 -27.81
CA ARG A 665 35.09 -3.53 -27.47
C ARG A 665 35.99 -3.66 -26.24
N ALA A 666 35.52 -4.31 -25.18
CA ALA A 666 36.29 -4.51 -23.95
C ALA A 666 37.60 -5.31 -24.18
N GLY A 667 37.57 -6.31 -25.06
CA GLY A 667 38.73 -7.15 -25.41
C GLY A 667 39.58 -6.62 -26.57
N HIS A 668 39.13 -5.55 -27.24
CA HIS A 668 39.74 -5.05 -28.47
C HIS A 668 41.01 -4.22 -28.22
N LYS A 669 41.00 -3.35 -27.19
CA LYS A 669 42.07 -2.36 -26.89
C LYS A 669 43.49 -2.92 -26.91
N SER A 670 43.70 -4.16 -26.49
CA SER A 670 45.03 -4.78 -26.40
C SER A 670 45.42 -5.64 -27.61
N LYS A 671 44.46 -6.03 -28.47
CA LYS A 671 44.67 -7.07 -29.50
C LYS A 671 44.38 -6.61 -30.93
N GLY A 672 43.64 -5.51 -31.13
CA GLY A 672 43.19 -5.08 -32.45
C GLY A 672 42.14 -6.03 -33.05
N HIS A 673 42.06 -6.10 -34.37
CA HIS A 673 41.09 -6.96 -35.06
C HIS A 673 41.59 -8.40 -35.16
N GLN A 674 40.82 -9.33 -34.58
CA GLN A 674 41.13 -10.77 -34.54
C GLN A 674 39.99 -11.59 -35.16
N ASP A 675 40.32 -12.66 -35.89
CA ASP A 675 39.35 -13.61 -36.46
C ASP A 675 39.02 -14.78 -35.52
N SER A 676 38.08 -15.65 -35.92
CA SER A 676 37.65 -16.82 -35.12
C SER A 676 38.73 -17.89 -34.90
N SER A 677 39.80 -17.89 -35.70
CA SER A 677 40.95 -18.79 -35.49
C SER A 677 41.95 -18.23 -34.47
N GLY A 678 41.73 -17.00 -34.02
CA GLY A 678 42.62 -16.29 -33.12
C GLY A 678 43.74 -15.52 -33.82
N LYS A 679 43.74 -15.40 -35.14
CA LYS A 679 44.74 -14.64 -35.89
C LYS A 679 44.40 -13.15 -35.90
N ILE A 680 45.39 -12.29 -35.65
CA ILE A 680 45.24 -10.84 -35.81
C ILE A 680 45.22 -10.51 -37.29
N ILE A 681 44.11 -9.93 -37.76
CA ILE A 681 43.86 -9.63 -39.18
C ILE A 681 44.15 -8.17 -39.52
N ALA A 682 44.07 -7.25 -38.56
CA ALA A 682 44.43 -5.84 -38.72
C ALA A 682 44.66 -5.15 -37.37
N THR A 683 45.46 -4.08 -37.38
CA THR A 683 45.59 -3.12 -36.28
C THR A 683 44.68 -1.93 -36.55
N GLY A 684 43.99 -1.42 -35.53
CA GLY A 684 43.05 -0.31 -35.66
C GLY A 684 42.16 -0.23 -34.43
N ASP A 685 41.29 0.78 -34.41
CA ASP A 685 40.29 0.97 -33.35
C ASP A 685 39.05 0.12 -33.58
N TYR A 686 38.30 -0.11 -32.51
CA TYR A 686 37.03 -0.82 -32.56
C TYR A 686 36.03 -0.08 -33.45
N THR A 687 35.42 -0.80 -34.39
CA THR A 687 34.32 -0.32 -35.23
C THR A 687 33.04 -1.04 -34.85
N ALA A 688 31.93 -0.32 -34.71
CA ALA A 688 30.62 -0.87 -34.43
C ALA A 688 29.62 -0.49 -35.53
N SER A 689 28.56 -1.29 -35.68
CA SER A 689 27.41 -0.92 -36.49
C SER A 689 26.55 0.17 -35.84
N LEU A 690 26.67 0.32 -34.51
CA LEU A 690 25.88 1.21 -33.67
C LEU A 690 26.82 2.15 -32.90
N ASP A 691 26.38 3.39 -32.66
CA ASP A 691 27.08 4.34 -31.80
C ASP A 691 26.60 4.25 -30.34
N LEU A 692 27.46 4.59 -29.38
CA LEU A 692 27.11 4.75 -27.97
C LEU A 692 25.99 5.78 -27.77
N ASP A 693 25.95 6.82 -28.61
CA ASP A 693 24.93 7.87 -28.55
C ASP A 693 23.50 7.32 -28.74
N TYR A 694 23.38 6.13 -29.34
CA TYR A 694 22.11 5.42 -29.47
C TYR A 694 21.48 5.05 -28.11
N ILE A 695 22.22 5.10 -27.00
CA ILE A 695 21.65 4.92 -25.65
C ILE A 695 20.49 5.89 -25.38
N SER A 696 20.59 7.12 -25.90
CA SER A 696 19.55 8.14 -25.77
C SER A 696 18.30 7.77 -26.57
N THR A 697 18.49 7.29 -27.80
CA THR A 697 17.44 6.78 -28.68
C THR A 697 16.76 5.56 -28.07
N PHE A 698 17.52 4.61 -27.52
CA PHE A 698 16.98 3.42 -26.87
C PHE A 698 16.11 3.79 -25.65
N GLY A 699 16.59 4.69 -24.80
CA GLY A 699 15.79 5.22 -23.69
C GLY A 699 14.52 5.93 -24.16
N LYS A 700 14.58 6.70 -25.25
CA LYS A 700 13.43 7.38 -25.85
C LYS A 700 12.39 6.37 -26.39
N LEU A 701 12.82 5.32 -27.08
CA LEU A 701 11.94 4.25 -27.58
C LEU A 701 11.18 3.56 -26.45
N ILE A 702 11.85 3.30 -25.31
CA ILE A 702 11.20 2.71 -24.13
C ILE A 702 10.18 3.69 -23.55
N LEU A 703 10.54 4.97 -23.40
CA LEU A 703 9.63 6.00 -22.87
C LEU A 703 8.39 6.19 -23.74
N GLU A 704 8.55 6.30 -25.06
CA GLU A 704 7.44 6.45 -26.02
C GLU A 704 6.52 5.22 -26.02
N SER A 705 7.11 4.02 -25.95
CA SER A 705 6.35 2.78 -25.83
C SER A 705 5.55 2.73 -24.53
N LEU A 706 6.18 3.12 -23.42
CA LEU A 706 5.54 3.18 -22.10
C LEU A 706 4.38 4.17 -22.08
N ASP A 707 4.57 5.36 -22.67
CA ASP A 707 3.54 6.40 -22.75
C ASP A 707 2.32 5.95 -23.59
N SER A 708 2.57 5.28 -24.72
CA SER A 708 1.53 4.66 -25.52
C SER A 708 0.74 3.60 -24.74
N MET A 709 1.43 2.74 -23.97
CA MET A 709 0.79 1.68 -23.17
C MET A 709 -0.02 2.24 -22.02
N VAL A 710 0.52 3.21 -21.28
CA VAL A 710 -0.19 3.90 -20.20
C VAL A 710 -1.47 4.53 -20.76
N THR A 711 -1.40 5.14 -21.94
CA THR A 711 -2.60 5.69 -22.61
C THR A 711 -3.60 4.60 -23.01
N LYS A 712 -3.16 3.48 -23.61
CA LYS A 712 -4.04 2.35 -23.98
C LYS A 712 -4.72 1.72 -22.77
N SER A 713 -4.01 1.56 -21.66
CA SER A 713 -4.57 1.01 -20.41
C SER A 713 -5.71 1.87 -19.85
N ARG A 714 -5.73 3.18 -20.15
CA ARG A 714 -6.79 4.11 -19.74
C ARG A 714 -8.04 4.01 -20.61
N VAL A 715 -7.91 3.76 -21.92
CA VAL A 715 -9.04 3.72 -22.87
C VAL A 715 -9.86 2.43 -22.72
N GLY A 716 -9.23 1.34 -22.26
CA GLY A 716 -9.91 0.07 -21.97
C GLY A 716 -10.75 0.08 -20.68
N GLN A 717 -10.56 1.08 -19.81
CA GLN A 717 -11.36 1.29 -18.60
C GLN A 717 -12.59 2.11 -18.98
N GLY A 718 -13.77 1.48 -19.01
CA GLY A 718 -15.01 2.13 -19.36
C GLY A 718 -15.38 3.24 -18.36
N SER A 719 -16.40 4.03 -18.67
CA SER A 719 -16.95 5.07 -17.79
C SER A 719 -17.65 4.54 -16.51
N GLY A 720 -17.40 3.29 -16.12
CA GLY A 720 -18.02 2.64 -14.96
C GLY A 720 -17.39 3.08 -13.63
N GLU A 721 -18.23 3.16 -12.60
CA GLU A 721 -17.85 3.51 -11.22
C GLU A 721 -17.29 2.34 -10.41
N SER A 722 -17.27 1.12 -10.97
CA SER A 722 -16.85 -0.10 -10.26
C SER A 722 -15.66 -0.74 -10.94
N GLU A 723 -14.44 -0.25 -10.68
CA GLU A 723 -13.22 -0.96 -11.09
C GLU A 723 -12.22 -1.03 -9.92
N THR A 724 -11.76 -2.25 -9.62
CA THR A 724 -10.89 -2.59 -8.48
C THR A 724 -9.39 -2.56 -8.82
N ARG A 725 -8.54 -2.59 -7.79
CA ARG A 725 -7.08 -2.78 -7.89
C ARG A 725 -6.71 -4.04 -8.70
N GLU A 726 -7.50 -5.10 -8.53
CA GLU A 726 -7.26 -6.38 -9.21
C GLU A 726 -7.52 -6.28 -10.72
N GLU A 727 -8.44 -5.40 -11.14
CA GLU A 727 -8.77 -5.18 -12.55
C GLU A 727 -7.67 -4.45 -13.32
N GLU A 728 -7.05 -3.40 -12.75
CA GLU A 728 -5.95 -2.69 -13.44
C GLU A 728 -4.73 -3.62 -13.61
N ALA A 729 -4.32 -4.31 -12.54
CA ALA A 729 -3.19 -5.24 -12.59
C ALA A 729 -3.45 -6.39 -13.57
N THR A 730 -4.68 -6.92 -13.62
CA THR A 730 -5.09 -7.95 -14.57
C THR A 730 -5.12 -7.43 -16.00
N LEU A 731 -5.65 -6.23 -16.24
CA LEU A 731 -5.66 -5.58 -17.55
C LEU A 731 -4.24 -5.37 -18.07
N VAL A 732 -3.37 -4.75 -17.26
CA VAL A 732 -1.95 -4.54 -17.63
C VAL A 732 -1.23 -5.86 -17.86
N ALA A 733 -1.48 -6.88 -17.04
CA ALA A 733 -0.90 -8.22 -17.24
C ALA A 733 -1.35 -8.88 -18.55
N SER A 734 -2.62 -8.69 -18.93
CA SER A 734 -3.17 -9.18 -20.20
C SER A 734 -2.57 -8.45 -21.39
N LEU A 735 -2.44 -7.12 -21.31
CA LEU A 735 -1.82 -6.27 -22.33
C LEU A 735 -0.35 -6.64 -22.52
N HIS A 736 0.41 -6.74 -21.43
CA HIS A 736 1.82 -7.17 -21.45
C HIS A 736 1.97 -8.53 -22.12
N LYS A 737 1.14 -9.50 -21.75
CA LYS A 737 1.20 -10.87 -22.29
C LYS A 737 0.86 -10.90 -23.79
N ASN A 738 -0.31 -10.38 -24.16
CA ASN A 738 -0.90 -10.60 -25.48
C ASN A 738 -0.35 -9.66 -26.55
N ASP A 739 -0.05 -8.41 -26.21
CA ASP A 739 0.27 -7.38 -27.20
C ASP A 739 1.77 -7.17 -27.36
N TYR A 740 2.58 -7.55 -26.37
CA TYR A 740 4.02 -7.24 -26.34
C TYR A 740 4.89 -8.49 -26.19
N MET A 741 4.69 -9.29 -25.14
CA MET A 741 5.56 -10.43 -24.85
C MET A 741 5.40 -11.56 -25.88
N VAL A 742 4.17 -12.06 -26.10
CA VAL A 742 3.92 -13.17 -27.02
C VAL A 742 4.28 -12.80 -28.47
N PRO A 743 3.92 -11.61 -29.00
CA PRO A 743 4.32 -11.19 -30.33
C PRO A 743 5.84 -11.09 -30.51
N LEU A 744 6.57 -10.56 -29.51
CA LEU A 744 8.04 -10.51 -29.56
C LEU A 744 8.62 -11.92 -29.74
N TYR A 745 8.26 -12.85 -28.85
CA TYR A 745 8.82 -14.19 -28.90
C TYR A 745 8.43 -14.95 -30.17
N LYS A 746 7.20 -14.80 -30.66
CA LYS A 746 6.79 -15.35 -31.96
C LYS A 746 7.62 -14.79 -33.12
N GLY A 747 7.91 -13.49 -33.11
CA GLY A 747 8.72 -12.82 -34.15
C GLY A 747 10.16 -13.33 -34.24
N PHE A 748 10.70 -13.86 -33.15
CA PHE A 748 12.09 -14.34 -33.05
C PHE A 748 12.19 -15.85 -32.77
N GLY A 749 11.35 -16.65 -33.44
CA GLY A 749 11.48 -18.11 -33.46
C GLY A 749 10.58 -18.87 -32.49
N GLY A 750 9.72 -18.18 -31.74
CA GLY A 750 8.74 -18.78 -30.82
C GLY A 750 9.25 -18.86 -29.37
N GLY A 751 8.31 -18.87 -28.42
CA GLY A 751 8.60 -18.84 -26.98
C GLY A 751 9.48 -19.98 -26.48
N THR A 752 9.40 -21.18 -27.09
CA THR A 752 10.21 -22.35 -26.71
C THR A 752 11.72 -22.15 -26.85
N ASN A 753 12.17 -21.16 -27.64
CA ASN A 753 13.58 -20.83 -27.79
C ASN A 753 14.09 -19.82 -26.75
N PHE A 754 13.25 -19.36 -25.82
CA PHE A 754 13.57 -18.33 -24.83
C PHE A 754 13.57 -18.92 -23.42
N ILE A 755 14.66 -19.58 -23.05
CA ILE A 755 14.81 -20.17 -21.71
C ILE A 755 15.94 -19.44 -20.98
N SER A 756 15.66 -18.99 -19.76
CA SER A 756 16.66 -18.49 -18.83
C SER A 756 16.40 -19.04 -17.43
N HIS A 757 17.47 -19.52 -16.80
CA HIS A 757 17.43 -20.04 -15.44
C HIS A 757 17.70 -18.96 -14.39
N THR A 758 18.05 -17.74 -14.79
CA THR A 758 18.56 -16.68 -13.90
C THR A 758 17.81 -15.36 -14.07
N ALA A 759 17.04 -15.20 -15.15
CA ALA A 759 16.15 -14.07 -15.37
C ALA A 759 14.75 -14.57 -15.73
N CYS A 760 13.72 -14.01 -15.09
CA CYS A 760 12.35 -14.29 -15.50
C CYS A 760 12.03 -13.51 -16.78
N LEU A 761 12.08 -14.17 -17.94
CA LEU A 761 11.80 -13.57 -19.25
C LEU A 761 10.33 -13.15 -19.44
N VAL A 762 9.47 -13.38 -18.45
CA VAL A 762 8.13 -12.79 -18.43
C VAL A 762 8.18 -11.33 -17.97
N CYS A 763 8.79 -11.03 -16.82
CA CYS A 763 8.75 -9.67 -16.25
C CYS A 763 10.10 -8.95 -16.12
N LEU A 764 11.23 -9.64 -16.28
CA LEU A 764 12.60 -9.12 -16.13
C LEU A 764 13.00 -8.63 -14.72
N PHE A 765 12.10 -8.62 -13.74
CA PHE A 765 12.39 -8.04 -12.41
C PHE A 765 12.89 -9.05 -11.37
N HIS A 766 12.21 -10.18 -11.23
CA HIS A 766 12.46 -11.12 -10.13
C HIS A 766 13.15 -12.39 -10.61
N SER A 767 13.94 -12.99 -9.72
CA SER A 767 14.57 -14.27 -9.97
C SER A 767 13.52 -15.34 -10.26
N PRO A 768 13.70 -16.15 -11.32
CA PRO A 768 12.76 -17.22 -11.63
C PRO A 768 12.90 -18.35 -10.62
N GLU A 769 11.80 -18.94 -10.16
CA GLU A 769 11.81 -20.00 -9.12
C GLU A 769 10.91 -21.19 -9.49
N HIS A 770 9.86 -20.97 -10.27
CA HIS A 770 8.79 -21.93 -10.53
C HIS A 770 8.96 -22.51 -11.93
N HIS A 771 9.34 -23.79 -11.99
CA HIS A 771 9.58 -24.51 -13.23
C HIS A 771 8.27 -25.03 -13.83
N LEU A 772 8.02 -24.68 -15.10
CA LEU A 772 6.86 -25.12 -15.86
C LEU A 772 7.20 -26.35 -16.71
N ASN A 773 6.19 -27.14 -17.08
CA ASN A 773 6.36 -28.38 -17.83
C ASN A 773 6.95 -28.19 -19.24
N CYS A 774 6.88 -26.98 -19.78
CA CYS A 774 7.52 -26.59 -21.04
C CYS A 774 9.01 -26.25 -20.90
N GLY A 775 9.58 -26.29 -19.69
CA GLY A 775 10.97 -25.95 -19.39
C GLY A 775 11.23 -24.48 -19.02
N HIS A 776 10.24 -23.59 -19.18
CA HIS A 776 10.34 -22.21 -18.71
C HIS A 776 10.33 -22.12 -17.19
N VAL A 777 11.07 -21.17 -16.64
CA VAL A 777 11.07 -20.88 -15.19
C VAL A 777 10.58 -19.45 -14.97
N ILE A 778 9.56 -19.28 -14.13
CA ILE A 778 8.95 -17.97 -13.85
C ILE A 778 9.12 -17.58 -12.37
N CYS A 779 9.09 -16.28 -12.08
CA CYS A 779 9.16 -15.78 -10.71
C CYS A 779 7.82 -15.89 -9.98
N THR A 780 7.83 -15.79 -8.65
CA THR A 780 6.62 -15.85 -7.80
C THR A 780 5.56 -14.81 -8.19
N PRO A 781 5.90 -13.53 -8.45
CA PRO A 781 4.89 -12.56 -8.89
C PRO A 781 4.24 -12.90 -10.23
N CYS A 782 4.99 -13.46 -11.19
CA CYS A 782 4.41 -13.93 -12.46
C CYS A 782 3.53 -15.16 -12.28
N LEU A 783 3.92 -16.09 -11.40
CA LEU A 783 3.08 -17.23 -11.04
C LEU A 783 1.75 -16.75 -10.43
N GLN A 784 1.79 -15.77 -9.51
CA GLN A 784 0.59 -15.17 -8.91
C GLN A 784 -0.27 -14.41 -9.92
N THR A 785 0.35 -13.74 -10.90
CA THR A 785 -0.36 -12.95 -11.91
C THR A 785 -1.08 -13.82 -12.95
N TYR A 786 -0.45 -14.94 -13.36
CA TYR A 786 -0.97 -15.78 -14.45
C TYR A 786 -1.56 -17.11 -13.98
N GLY A 787 -1.45 -17.43 -12.69
CA GLY A 787 -2.04 -18.60 -12.06
C GLY A 787 -3.38 -18.29 -11.39
N THR A 788 -4.10 -19.33 -11.01
CA THR A 788 -5.36 -19.25 -10.24
C THR A 788 -5.13 -19.77 -8.82
N ILE A 789 -5.62 -19.05 -7.82
CA ILE A 789 -5.46 -19.45 -6.41
C ILE A 789 -6.44 -20.59 -6.11
N GLN A 790 -5.92 -21.71 -5.58
CA GLN A 790 -6.68 -22.89 -5.19
C GLN A 790 -6.20 -23.42 -3.84
N ALA A 791 -7.01 -23.30 -2.78
CA ALA A 791 -6.76 -23.87 -1.44
C ALA A 791 -5.32 -23.62 -0.89
N GLY A 792 -4.81 -22.39 -1.00
CA GLY A 792 -3.46 -22.04 -0.52
C GLY A 792 -2.32 -22.43 -1.48
N CYS A 793 -2.64 -23.00 -2.63
CA CYS A 793 -1.73 -23.21 -3.75
C CYS A 793 -2.09 -22.29 -4.93
N ILE A 794 -1.19 -22.20 -5.89
CA ILE A 794 -1.42 -21.51 -7.15
C ILE A 794 -1.35 -22.54 -8.27
N ALA A 795 -2.43 -22.67 -9.03
CA ALA A 795 -2.54 -23.52 -10.19
C ALA A 795 -2.22 -22.73 -11.47
N ILE A 796 -1.29 -23.21 -12.29
CA ILE A 796 -1.06 -22.66 -13.62
C ILE A 796 -1.40 -23.72 -14.67
N GLN A 797 -2.25 -23.36 -15.63
CA GLN A 797 -2.71 -24.28 -16.68
C GLN A 797 -1.83 -24.23 -17.93
N ILE A 798 -1.32 -23.04 -18.25
CA ILE A 798 -0.61 -22.74 -19.50
C ILE A 798 0.52 -21.76 -19.20
N CYS A 799 1.68 -21.99 -19.80
CA CYS A 799 2.81 -21.06 -19.74
C CYS A 799 2.43 -19.71 -20.39
N PRO A 800 2.71 -18.56 -19.74
CA PRO A 800 2.36 -17.26 -20.30
C PRO A 800 3.14 -16.94 -21.60
N MET A 801 4.32 -17.54 -21.83
CA MET A 801 5.18 -17.28 -22.99
C MET A 801 4.71 -17.94 -24.29
N HIS A 802 3.83 -18.94 -24.24
CA HIS A 802 3.30 -19.63 -25.43
C HIS A 802 1.86 -20.12 -25.20
N PRO A 803 0.90 -19.18 -25.08
CA PRO A 803 -0.47 -19.50 -24.69
C PRO A 803 -1.21 -20.39 -25.69
N ASP A 804 -0.81 -20.35 -26.96
CA ASP A 804 -1.46 -21.11 -28.04
C ASP A 804 -0.93 -22.55 -28.16
N ASP A 805 0.15 -22.88 -27.46
CA ASP A 805 0.79 -24.20 -27.52
C ASP A 805 0.10 -25.18 -26.55
N LYS A 806 -0.75 -26.04 -27.11
CA LYS A 806 -1.50 -27.07 -26.36
C LYS A 806 -0.63 -28.25 -25.91
N THR A 807 0.62 -28.35 -26.36
CA THR A 807 1.50 -29.50 -26.08
C THR A 807 1.80 -29.64 -24.57
N TYR A 808 1.73 -28.54 -23.81
CA TYR A 808 2.08 -28.47 -22.39
C TYR A 808 0.90 -28.12 -21.47
N GLN A 809 -0.34 -28.29 -21.95
CA GLN A 809 -1.56 -27.92 -21.22
C GLN A 809 -1.87 -28.93 -20.12
N SER A 810 -1.16 -28.81 -18.99
CA SER A 810 -1.33 -29.66 -17.81
C SER A 810 -1.28 -28.78 -16.56
N SER A 811 -2.32 -28.87 -15.74
CA SER A 811 -2.44 -28.12 -14.49
C SER A 811 -1.28 -28.45 -13.56
N GLN A 812 -0.40 -27.49 -13.29
CA GLN A 812 0.65 -27.59 -12.27
C GLN A 812 0.26 -26.80 -11.03
N LEU A 813 0.44 -27.40 -9.85
CA LEU A 813 0.17 -26.76 -8.56
C LEU A 813 1.49 -26.37 -7.88
N PHE A 814 1.53 -25.14 -7.38
CA PHE A 814 2.68 -24.57 -6.67
C PHE A 814 2.26 -24.09 -5.28
N THR A 815 3.05 -24.39 -4.26
CA THR A 815 2.87 -23.78 -2.94
C THR A 815 3.66 -22.49 -2.87
N VAL A 816 2.98 -21.39 -2.57
CA VAL A 816 3.62 -20.12 -2.26
C VAL A 816 3.49 -19.87 -0.78
N LYS A 817 4.63 -19.80 -0.11
CA LYS A 817 4.68 -19.51 1.31
C LYS A 817 4.17 -18.08 1.58
N PRO A 818 3.22 -17.88 2.51
CA PRO A 818 2.78 -16.54 2.90
C PRO A 818 3.94 -15.70 3.47
N PRO A 819 3.99 -14.37 3.20
CA PRO A 819 5.08 -13.51 3.67
C PRO A 819 5.28 -13.51 5.20
N SER A 820 4.20 -13.64 5.97
CA SER A 820 4.22 -13.67 7.44
C SER A 820 4.55 -15.03 8.05
N ALA A 821 4.61 -16.10 7.24
CA ALA A 821 4.92 -17.44 7.74
C ALA A 821 6.43 -17.64 7.97
N GLY A 822 6.82 -18.47 8.93
CA GLY A 822 8.21 -18.91 9.12
C GLY A 822 8.63 -19.98 8.10
N VAL A 823 9.92 -20.06 7.72
CA VAL A 823 10.44 -21.16 6.88
C VAL A 823 10.60 -22.43 7.73
N ARG A 824 10.13 -23.57 7.22
CA ARG A 824 10.27 -24.91 7.80
C ARG A 824 11.38 -25.68 7.08
N VAL A 825 12.43 -26.08 7.80
CA VAL A 825 13.62 -26.71 7.21
C VAL A 825 13.89 -28.07 7.80
N LEU A 826 14.14 -29.07 6.94
CA LEU A 826 14.73 -30.36 7.30
C LEU A 826 16.20 -30.37 6.89
N SER A 827 17.10 -30.64 7.83
CA SER A 827 18.54 -30.75 7.59
C SER A 827 19.04 -32.17 7.84
N LEU A 828 19.68 -32.75 6.82
CA LEU A 828 20.16 -34.12 6.79
C LEU A 828 21.69 -34.17 6.70
N ASP A 829 22.31 -34.87 7.65
CA ASP A 829 23.76 -34.88 7.84
C ASP A 829 24.50 -35.93 6.99
N GLY A 830 25.79 -35.68 6.75
CA GLY A 830 26.71 -36.52 5.98
C GLY A 830 27.38 -37.63 6.80
N GLY A 831 26.62 -38.63 7.23
CA GLY A 831 27.10 -39.71 8.12
C GLY A 831 27.63 -41.00 7.47
N GLY A 832 27.75 -41.06 6.15
CA GLY A 832 28.01 -42.32 5.43
C GLY A 832 26.87 -43.34 5.66
N VAL A 833 27.19 -44.61 5.92
CA VAL A 833 26.17 -45.67 6.18
C VAL A 833 25.20 -45.34 7.33
N ARG A 834 25.58 -44.44 8.26
CA ARG A 834 24.73 -43.99 9.37
C ARG A 834 23.55 -43.13 8.91
N GLY A 835 23.52 -42.69 7.65
CA GLY A 835 22.33 -42.06 7.06
C GLY A 835 21.07 -42.93 7.13
N LEU A 836 21.22 -44.26 7.24
CA LEU A 836 20.10 -45.16 7.49
C LEU A 836 19.37 -44.82 8.80
N SER A 837 20.07 -44.42 9.86
CA SER A 837 19.45 -44.01 11.13
C SER A 837 18.56 -42.78 10.97
N GLN A 838 18.94 -41.82 10.12
CA GLN A 838 18.12 -40.65 9.82
C GLN A 838 16.81 -41.06 9.12
N LEU A 839 16.90 -41.99 8.15
CA LEU A 839 15.73 -42.52 7.45
C LEU A 839 14.78 -43.30 8.37
N ILE A 840 15.31 -44.15 9.26
CA ILE A 840 14.49 -44.87 10.24
C ILE A 840 13.81 -43.90 11.21
N PHE A 841 14.48 -42.81 11.60
CA PHE A 841 13.86 -41.76 12.39
C PHE A 841 12.71 -41.07 11.64
N LEU A 842 12.92 -40.71 10.37
CA LEU A 842 11.88 -40.12 9.53
C LEU A 842 10.70 -41.07 9.33
N GLU A 843 10.94 -42.37 9.15
CA GLU A 843 9.90 -43.41 9.04
C GLU A 843 9.09 -43.51 10.34
N GLY A 844 9.77 -43.52 11.50
CA GLY A 844 9.10 -43.51 12.80
C GLY A 844 8.26 -42.26 13.01
N LEU A 845 8.75 -41.10 12.56
CA LEU A 845 8.04 -39.82 12.65
C LEU A 845 6.81 -39.79 11.73
N GLU A 846 6.94 -40.24 10.48
CA GLU A 846 5.84 -40.37 9.53
C GLU A 846 4.73 -41.29 10.09
N ASN A 847 5.12 -42.46 10.63
CA ASN A 847 4.19 -43.40 11.26
C ASN A 847 3.51 -42.84 12.51
N THR A 848 4.21 -42.03 13.32
CA THR A 848 3.66 -41.45 14.55
C THR A 848 2.67 -40.33 14.26
N LEU A 849 2.92 -39.55 13.21
CA LEU A 849 2.02 -38.46 12.82
C LEU A 849 0.67 -38.99 12.30
N GLY A 850 0.61 -40.23 11.81
CA GLY A 850 -0.65 -40.94 11.54
C GLY A 850 -1.52 -40.35 10.43
N PHE A 851 -0.94 -39.51 9.55
CA PHE A 851 -1.63 -38.94 8.40
C PHE A 851 -1.14 -39.58 7.09
N ASP A 852 -2.00 -39.65 6.07
CA ASP A 852 -1.64 -40.03 4.69
C ASP A 852 -0.84 -38.94 3.94
N PHE A 853 -0.05 -38.12 4.66
CA PHE A 853 0.78 -37.06 4.07
C PHE A 853 2.24 -37.49 4.02
N ARG A 854 2.92 -37.18 2.90
CA ARG A 854 4.35 -37.42 2.76
C ARG A 854 5.13 -36.49 3.68
N MET A 855 6.25 -36.97 4.23
CA MET A 855 7.18 -36.14 5.00
C MET A 855 7.59 -34.82 4.31
N THR A 856 7.68 -34.80 2.98
CA THR A 856 8.01 -33.60 2.20
C THR A 856 6.99 -32.48 2.30
N SER A 857 5.73 -32.77 2.63
CA SER A 857 4.66 -31.76 2.78
C SER A 857 4.82 -30.87 4.03
N PHE A 858 5.64 -31.30 4.99
CA PHE A 858 5.88 -30.58 6.24
C PHE A 858 7.01 -29.56 6.17
N PHE A 859 7.79 -29.54 5.08
CA PHE A 859 8.97 -28.69 4.96
C PHE A 859 8.88 -27.81 3.71
N ASP A 860 9.47 -26.62 3.79
CA ASP A 860 9.60 -25.71 2.64
C ASP A 860 10.96 -25.91 1.94
N LEU A 861 11.97 -26.36 2.70
CA LEU A 861 13.33 -26.62 2.24
C LEU A 861 13.89 -27.88 2.92
N ILE A 862 14.48 -28.78 2.13
CA ILE A 862 15.25 -29.92 2.61
C ILE A 862 16.72 -29.71 2.21
N VAL A 863 17.61 -29.71 3.19
CA VAL A 863 19.05 -29.49 3.01
C VAL A 863 19.80 -30.77 3.34
N GLY A 864 20.74 -31.17 2.50
CA GLY A 864 21.52 -32.39 2.71
C GLY A 864 23.00 -32.26 2.37
N THR A 865 23.85 -32.85 3.21
CA THR A 865 25.30 -32.96 2.95
C THR A 865 25.69 -34.41 2.71
N SER A 866 26.47 -34.69 1.66
CA SER A 866 26.95 -36.05 1.33
C SER A 866 25.80 -37.07 1.29
N THR A 867 25.82 -38.11 2.14
CA THR A 867 24.70 -39.07 2.28
C THR A 867 23.35 -38.39 2.49
N GLY A 868 23.28 -37.34 3.33
CA GLY A 868 22.06 -36.56 3.54
C GLY A 868 21.60 -35.86 2.26
N GLY A 869 22.52 -35.46 1.38
CA GLY A 869 22.23 -34.89 0.06
C GLY A 869 21.51 -35.87 -0.86
N HIS A 870 21.99 -37.12 -0.93
CA HIS A 870 21.33 -38.17 -1.71
C HIS A 870 19.91 -38.45 -1.22
N ILE A 871 19.70 -38.46 0.11
CA ILE A 871 18.38 -38.63 0.70
C ILE A 871 17.49 -37.44 0.34
N ALA A 872 17.99 -36.21 0.50
CA ALA A 872 17.27 -34.99 0.17
C ALA A 872 16.85 -34.95 -1.30
N LEU A 873 17.74 -35.29 -2.24
CA LEU A 873 17.43 -35.40 -3.66
C LEU A 873 16.36 -36.47 -3.90
N GLY A 874 16.52 -37.68 -3.37
CA GLY A 874 15.52 -38.75 -3.50
C GLY A 874 14.12 -38.35 -3.02
N LEU A 875 14.03 -37.66 -1.88
CA LEU A 875 12.77 -37.17 -1.33
C LEU A 875 12.13 -36.08 -2.21
N VAL A 876 12.94 -35.17 -2.76
CA VAL A 876 12.41 -33.96 -3.42
C VAL A 876 12.29 -34.12 -4.94
N THR A 877 13.31 -34.60 -5.62
CA THR A 877 13.35 -34.66 -7.09
C THR A 877 12.62 -35.88 -7.63
N GLU A 878 12.84 -37.04 -7.01
CA GLU A 878 12.23 -38.31 -7.40
C GLU A 878 10.94 -38.61 -6.62
N ASN A 879 10.65 -37.83 -5.58
CA ASN A 879 9.47 -37.97 -4.75
C ASN A 879 9.33 -39.41 -4.17
N TRP A 880 10.45 -39.98 -3.74
CA TRP A 880 10.51 -41.27 -3.06
C TRP A 880 9.79 -41.20 -1.71
N SER A 881 9.08 -42.28 -1.35
CA SER A 881 8.65 -42.48 0.04
C SER A 881 9.86 -42.69 0.95
N ILE A 882 9.69 -42.54 2.27
CA ILE A 882 10.78 -42.85 3.21
C ILE A 882 11.25 -44.31 3.03
N THR A 883 10.32 -45.23 2.78
CA THR A 883 10.59 -46.64 2.50
C THR A 883 11.43 -46.82 1.23
N ASP A 884 11.09 -46.14 0.15
CA ASP A 884 11.86 -46.17 -1.10
C ASP A 884 13.27 -45.59 -0.89
N CYS A 885 13.39 -44.49 -0.15
CA CYS A 885 14.68 -43.92 0.24
C CYS A 885 15.53 -44.94 1.02
N ILE A 886 14.94 -45.68 1.96
CA ILE A 886 15.63 -46.75 2.72
C ILE A 886 16.14 -47.85 1.77
N GLU A 887 15.31 -48.29 0.82
CA GLU A 887 15.68 -49.35 -0.12
C GLU A 887 16.81 -48.91 -1.05
N GLN A 888 16.69 -47.71 -1.65
CA GLN A 888 17.71 -47.13 -2.51
C GLN A 888 19.00 -46.89 -1.72
N PHE A 889 18.90 -46.41 -0.48
CA PHE A 889 20.06 -46.21 0.38
C PHE A 889 20.80 -47.50 0.70
N LYS A 890 20.08 -48.60 0.99
CA LYS A 890 20.69 -49.93 1.15
C LYS A 890 21.39 -50.40 -0.14
N LYS A 891 20.82 -50.12 -1.32
CA LYS A 891 21.45 -50.41 -2.62
C LYS A 891 22.73 -49.59 -2.83
N PHE A 892 22.71 -48.29 -2.53
CA PHE A 892 23.89 -47.41 -2.56
C PHE A 892 25.01 -47.98 -1.68
N CYS A 893 24.70 -48.31 -0.41
CA CYS A 893 25.69 -48.81 0.53
C CYS A 893 26.34 -50.13 0.06
N ARG A 894 25.54 -51.09 -0.43
CA ARG A 894 26.07 -52.39 -0.88
C ARG A 894 27.08 -52.28 -2.02
N LYS A 895 26.90 -51.33 -2.93
CA LYS A 895 27.77 -51.16 -4.10
C LYS A 895 28.96 -50.23 -3.83
N SER A 896 28.73 -49.13 -3.09
CA SER A 896 29.74 -48.11 -2.81
C SER A 896 30.79 -48.53 -1.77
N PHE A 897 30.47 -49.48 -0.88
CA PHE A 897 31.40 -50.01 0.16
C PHE A 897 32.01 -51.38 -0.17
N SER A 898 32.01 -51.80 -1.44
CA SER A 898 32.71 -53.02 -1.85
C SER A 898 34.24 -52.86 -1.70
N LYS A 899 34.86 -53.66 -0.81
CA LYS A 899 36.31 -53.62 -0.53
C LYS A 899 37.13 -53.71 -1.83
N ARG A 900 38.17 -52.87 -2.00
CA ARG A 900 39.16 -53.07 -3.07
C ARG A 900 39.80 -54.45 -2.87
N LYS A 901 39.60 -55.37 -3.82
CA LYS A 901 40.44 -56.58 -3.96
C LYS A 901 41.77 -56.13 -4.55
N LEU A 902 42.71 -55.69 -3.72
CA LEU A 902 44.12 -55.61 -4.10
C LEU A 902 44.86 -56.60 -3.21
N GLY A 903 45.52 -57.57 -3.84
CA GLY A 903 46.15 -58.70 -3.19
C GLY A 903 47.23 -58.30 -2.20
N ASN A 904 47.53 -59.24 -1.30
CA ASN A 904 48.61 -59.20 -0.31
C ASN A 904 49.98 -58.99 -0.97
N LEU A 905 50.34 -57.75 -1.31
CA LEU A 905 51.73 -57.39 -1.59
C LEU A 905 52.13 -56.23 -0.67
N LEU A 906 52.91 -56.57 0.35
CA LEU A 906 53.55 -55.67 1.29
C LEU A 906 54.40 -54.64 0.53
N GLY A 907 54.14 -53.35 0.73
CA GLY A 907 55.13 -52.28 0.48
C GLY A 907 54.81 -51.17 -0.53
N ILE A 908 53.67 -51.15 -1.22
CA ILE A 908 53.36 -50.10 -2.23
C ILE A 908 52.22 -49.14 -1.80
N GLN A 909 51.67 -49.29 -0.59
CA GLN A 909 50.53 -48.46 -0.15
C GLN A 909 50.87 -46.97 0.08
N ASP A 910 52.13 -46.63 0.34
CA ASP A 910 52.52 -45.26 0.68
C ASP A 910 52.87 -44.37 -0.53
N LEU A 911 52.92 -44.91 -1.75
CA LEU A 911 53.29 -44.13 -2.95
C LEU A 911 52.11 -43.73 -3.85
N VAL A 912 50.92 -44.32 -3.68
CA VAL A 912 49.74 -43.99 -4.50
C VAL A 912 48.76 -43.19 -3.65
N GLY A 913 48.87 -41.85 -3.76
CA GLY A 913 48.10 -40.86 -3.01
C GLY A 913 46.65 -41.24 -2.75
N ALA A 914 46.35 -41.52 -1.48
CA ALA A 914 45.03 -41.82 -0.96
C ALA A 914 44.14 -40.56 -0.87
N LYS A 915 43.89 -39.86 -1.99
CA LYS A 915 42.98 -38.71 -2.05
C LYS A 915 41.52 -39.04 -2.33
N TYR A 916 41.18 -40.30 -2.67
CA TYR A 916 39.79 -40.72 -2.93
C TYR A 916 39.49 -42.07 -2.25
N LYS A 917 38.64 -42.05 -1.22
CA LYS A 917 38.32 -43.20 -0.35
C LYS A 917 37.42 -44.27 -1.02
N TYR A 918 36.83 -43.97 -2.19
CA TYR A 918 35.89 -44.86 -2.91
C TYR A 918 36.22 -44.96 -4.41
N LYS A 919 35.80 -46.05 -5.08
CA LYS A 919 35.88 -46.15 -6.55
C LYS A 919 34.82 -45.22 -7.16
N ARG A 920 35.21 -44.32 -8.09
CA ARG A 920 34.29 -43.37 -8.75
C ARG A 920 33.23 -44.08 -9.61
N GLU A 921 33.67 -44.97 -10.50
CA GLU A 921 32.77 -45.60 -11.50
C GLU A 921 31.60 -46.39 -10.87
N PRO A 922 31.76 -47.19 -9.79
CA PRO A 922 30.62 -47.90 -9.20
C PRO A 922 29.61 -47.00 -8.49
N LEU A 923 30.05 -45.88 -7.91
CA LEU A 923 29.14 -44.93 -7.27
C LEU A 923 28.33 -44.17 -8.32
N GLU A 924 29.03 -43.63 -9.33
CA GLU A 924 28.44 -42.93 -10.46
C GLU A 924 27.39 -43.78 -11.19
N ASN A 925 27.71 -45.03 -11.52
CA ASN A 925 26.77 -45.96 -12.15
C ASN A 925 25.53 -46.26 -11.30
N VAL A 926 25.59 -46.10 -9.98
CA VAL A 926 24.43 -46.34 -9.11
C VAL A 926 23.60 -45.07 -8.98
N LEU A 927 24.23 -43.90 -8.94
CA LEU A 927 23.53 -42.61 -8.99
C LEU A 927 22.79 -42.44 -10.33
N ILE A 928 23.45 -42.73 -11.45
CA ILE A 928 22.85 -42.74 -12.80
C ILE A 928 21.67 -43.72 -12.92
N LYS A 929 21.68 -44.82 -12.15
CA LYS A 929 20.57 -45.79 -12.15
C LYS A 929 19.44 -45.42 -11.22
N ALA A 930 19.75 -44.72 -10.12
CA ALA A 930 18.77 -44.33 -9.13
C ALA A 930 18.06 -43.04 -9.54
N PHE A 931 18.79 -42.08 -10.09
CA PHE A 931 18.30 -40.80 -10.58
C PHE A 931 18.30 -40.82 -12.12
N SER A 932 17.28 -40.25 -12.75
CA SER A 932 17.17 -40.20 -14.20
C SER A 932 18.36 -39.49 -14.86
N THR A 933 18.85 -40.02 -15.99
CA THR A 933 19.94 -39.40 -16.77
C THR A 933 19.52 -38.13 -17.52
N SER A 934 18.22 -37.92 -17.70
CA SER A 934 17.68 -36.78 -18.46
C SER A 934 17.18 -35.63 -17.59
N ASP A 935 17.07 -35.85 -16.28
CA ASP A 935 16.33 -34.93 -15.42
C ASP A 935 17.32 -33.93 -14.79
N TYR A 936 17.07 -32.64 -15.05
CA TYR A 936 17.83 -31.54 -14.47
C TYR A 936 17.40 -31.28 -13.02
N LEU A 937 18.36 -30.90 -12.17
CA LEU A 937 18.09 -30.48 -10.80
C LEU A 937 17.22 -29.21 -10.77
N PHE A 938 17.42 -28.34 -11.77
CA PHE A 938 16.68 -27.10 -11.96
C PHE A 938 16.31 -26.93 -13.43
N GLY A 939 15.09 -26.46 -13.72
CA GLY A 939 14.63 -26.29 -15.11
C GLY A 939 14.44 -27.61 -15.89
N GLY A 940 14.25 -27.49 -17.21
CA GLY A 940 14.10 -28.62 -18.15
C GLY A 940 12.68 -29.21 -18.27
N THR A 941 12.45 -30.02 -19.32
CA THR A 941 11.19 -30.77 -19.55
C THR A 941 11.22 -32.11 -18.81
N LYS A 942 10.55 -32.22 -17.67
CA LYS A 942 10.45 -33.49 -16.91
C LYS A 942 9.67 -34.53 -17.71
N ARG A 943 10.31 -35.62 -18.17
CA ARG A 943 9.64 -36.78 -18.80
C ARG A 943 8.79 -37.58 -17.80
N THR A 944 9.12 -37.50 -16.52
CA THR A 944 8.57 -38.33 -15.45
C THR A 944 7.51 -37.59 -14.64
N ILE A 945 6.51 -37.00 -15.32
CA ILE A 945 5.19 -36.82 -14.69
C ILE A 945 4.51 -38.18 -14.78
N THR A 946 4.99 -39.15 -13.99
CA THR A 946 4.15 -40.28 -13.63
C THR A 946 2.91 -39.70 -12.94
N LYS A 947 1.75 -40.30 -13.21
CA LYS A 947 0.39 -39.82 -12.92
C LYS A 947 0.06 -39.57 -11.42
N SER A 948 1.04 -39.38 -10.54
CA SER A 948 0.89 -39.35 -9.07
C SER A 948 1.56 -38.16 -8.35
N SER A 949 2.12 -37.18 -9.05
CA SER A 949 2.78 -36.00 -8.45
C SER A 949 2.17 -34.68 -8.93
N SER A 950 0.86 -34.51 -8.78
CA SER A 950 0.20 -33.20 -8.84
C SER A 950 0.41 -32.37 -7.56
N GLY A 951 1.14 -32.89 -6.57
CA GLY A 951 1.40 -32.21 -5.30
C GLY A 951 2.63 -31.27 -5.36
N PRO A 952 2.61 -30.16 -4.62
CA PRO A 952 3.75 -29.24 -4.53
C PRO A 952 4.96 -29.91 -3.86
N ALA A 953 6.13 -29.83 -4.50
CA ALA A 953 7.39 -30.35 -3.96
C ALA A 953 8.17 -29.25 -3.21
N PRO A 954 8.84 -29.57 -2.09
CA PRO A 954 9.66 -28.61 -1.36
C PRO A 954 10.93 -28.23 -2.16
N LYS A 955 11.61 -27.17 -1.72
CA LYS A 955 12.93 -26.83 -2.25
C LYS A 955 13.98 -27.81 -1.72
N VAL A 956 15.04 -28.08 -2.49
CA VAL A 956 16.19 -28.89 -2.06
C VAL A 956 17.50 -28.12 -2.23
N ALA A 957 18.39 -28.25 -1.24
CA ALA A 957 19.76 -27.79 -1.31
C ALA A 957 20.73 -28.92 -0.95
N VAL A 958 21.76 -29.11 -1.76
CA VAL A 958 22.86 -30.04 -1.48
C VAL A 958 24.19 -29.30 -1.48
N THR A 959 25.09 -29.71 -0.59
CA THR A 959 26.39 -29.05 -0.40
C THR A 959 27.52 -29.86 -1.02
N THR A 960 28.40 -29.19 -1.75
CA THR A 960 29.65 -29.75 -2.29
C THR A 960 30.82 -28.78 -2.07
N ALA A 961 32.03 -29.16 -2.48
CA ALA A 961 33.21 -28.32 -2.38
C ALA A 961 33.96 -28.26 -3.72
N SER A 962 34.45 -27.08 -4.07
CA SER A 962 35.33 -26.90 -5.23
C SER A 962 36.68 -27.61 -5.02
N SER A 963 37.46 -27.75 -6.09
CA SER A 963 38.85 -28.21 -6.02
C SER A 963 39.74 -27.30 -5.16
N THR A 964 39.35 -26.03 -4.97
CA THR A 964 40.03 -25.04 -4.13
C THR A 964 39.53 -25.03 -2.68
N GLY A 965 38.56 -25.88 -2.33
CA GLY A 965 37.99 -25.98 -0.97
C GLY A 965 36.87 -24.98 -0.69
N LYS A 966 36.39 -24.23 -1.69
CA LYS A 966 35.25 -23.31 -1.54
C LYS A 966 33.96 -24.12 -1.43
N VAL A 967 33.11 -23.78 -0.46
CA VAL A 967 31.80 -24.44 -0.27
C VAL A 967 30.86 -23.99 -1.38
N ILE A 968 30.24 -24.97 -2.06
CA ILE A 968 29.27 -24.73 -3.12
C ILE A 968 27.93 -25.34 -2.71
N VAL A 969 26.85 -24.61 -2.94
CA VAL A 969 25.48 -25.09 -2.77
C VAL A 969 24.84 -25.26 -4.15
N LEU A 970 24.25 -26.42 -4.39
CA LEU A 970 23.41 -26.73 -5.54
C LEU A 970 21.97 -26.88 -5.07
N GLY A 971 21.00 -26.46 -5.86
CA GLY A 971 19.60 -26.63 -5.48
C GLY A 971 18.62 -26.55 -6.65
N ASN A 972 17.34 -26.81 -6.38
CA ASN A 972 16.25 -26.70 -7.35
C ASN A 972 15.51 -25.35 -7.28
N TYR A 973 16.15 -24.33 -6.72
CA TYR A 973 15.60 -22.98 -6.58
C TYR A 973 16.68 -21.94 -6.90
N ASN A 974 16.29 -20.68 -7.05
CA ASN A 974 17.23 -19.57 -7.10
C ASN A 974 17.24 -18.79 -5.79
N HIS A 975 18.40 -18.21 -5.48
CA HIS A 975 18.62 -17.34 -4.35
C HIS A 975 18.95 -15.93 -4.86
N VAL A 976 18.57 -14.90 -4.12
CA VAL A 976 18.99 -13.52 -4.38
C VAL A 976 20.28 -13.29 -3.61
N ASP A 977 21.40 -13.11 -4.31
CA ASP A 977 22.69 -12.84 -3.67
C ASP A 977 22.61 -11.64 -2.73
N THR A 978 22.62 -11.94 -1.44
CA THR A 978 22.75 -10.96 -0.36
C THR A 978 24.17 -11.05 0.19
N ARG A 979 24.69 -9.93 0.69
CA ARG A 979 26.13 -9.73 0.99
C ARG A 979 26.76 -10.89 1.80
N SER A 980 27.97 -11.28 1.36
CA SER A 980 28.96 -12.17 2.00
C SER A 980 28.46 -13.52 2.55
N ALA A 981 27.83 -14.35 1.72
CA ALA A 981 27.69 -15.78 2.05
C ALA A 981 29.07 -16.45 2.07
N PHE A 982 29.31 -17.35 3.02
CA PHE A 982 30.53 -18.16 3.10
C PHE A 982 30.59 -19.28 2.03
N TYR A 983 29.51 -19.44 1.27
CA TYR A 983 29.36 -20.42 0.20
C TYR A 983 29.01 -19.73 -1.12
N GLU A 984 29.28 -20.42 -2.23
CA GLU A 984 28.85 -20.03 -3.58
C GLU A 984 27.61 -20.83 -3.98
N PHE A 985 26.59 -20.15 -4.49
CA PHE A 985 25.45 -20.84 -5.09
C PHE A 985 25.70 -21.02 -6.58
N SER A 986 25.88 -22.27 -7.03
CA SER A 986 26.21 -22.53 -8.43
C SER A 986 24.95 -22.71 -9.26
N ARG A 987 24.79 -21.87 -10.29
CA ARG A 987 23.73 -21.95 -11.29
C ARG A 987 24.29 -21.65 -12.66
N SER A 988 23.98 -22.48 -13.66
CA SER A 988 24.37 -22.20 -15.04
C SER A 988 23.40 -21.20 -15.70
N GLU A 989 23.95 -20.25 -16.44
CA GLU A 989 23.17 -19.36 -17.33
C GLU A 989 22.68 -20.08 -18.59
N ILE A 990 23.43 -21.09 -19.04
CA ILE A 990 23.13 -21.92 -20.21
C ILE A 990 22.35 -23.14 -19.72
N PRO A 991 21.06 -23.31 -20.10
CA PRO A 991 20.23 -24.42 -19.63
C PRO A 991 20.83 -25.81 -19.87
N GLU A 992 21.55 -25.98 -20.98
CA GLU A 992 22.21 -27.25 -21.34
C GLU A 992 23.37 -27.64 -20.42
N ASN A 993 23.92 -26.65 -19.69
CA ASN A 993 25.01 -26.84 -18.73
C ASN A 993 24.50 -26.91 -17.28
N GLU A 994 23.18 -26.96 -17.07
CA GLU A 994 22.61 -27.15 -15.74
C GLU A 994 22.91 -28.56 -15.21
N PHE A 995 23.12 -28.66 -13.89
CA PHE A 995 23.36 -29.96 -13.25
C PHE A 995 22.16 -30.88 -13.42
N ARG A 996 22.41 -32.09 -13.90
CA ARG A 996 21.47 -33.21 -13.78
C ARG A 996 21.39 -33.63 -12.33
N THR A 997 20.24 -34.16 -11.89
CA THR A 997 20.04 -34.58 -10.49
C THR A 997 21.10 -35.58 -10.02
N TRP A 998 21.58 -36.46 -10.90
CA TRP A 998 22.63 -37.44 -10.58
C TRP A 998 24.05 -36.84 -10.53
N GLU A 999 24.26 -35.68 -11.18
CA GLU A 999 25.55 -34.96 -11.17
C GLU A 999 25.72 -34.10 -9.91
N ALA A 1000 24.60 -33.63 -9.35
CA ALA A 1000 24.53 -32.90 -8.09
C ALA A 1000 24.67 -33.83 -6.88
#